data_AF-A0A524P6F9-F1
#
_entry.id   AF-A0A524P6F9-F1
#
_cell.length_a   1.000
_cell.length_b   1.000
_cell.length_c   1.000
_cell.angle_alpha   90.00
_cell.angle_beta   90.00
_cell.angle_gamma   90.00
#
_symmetry.space_group_name_H-M   'P 1'
#
loop_
_entity.id
_entity.type
_entity.pdbx_description
1 polymer ?
#
loop_
_entity_poly.entity_id
_entity_poly.type
_entity_poly.pdbx_seq_one_letter_code
_entity_poly.pdbx_strand_id
1 'polypeptide(L)'
;MKTIGRKNSNTNEEQPQEGFEFFMSEFKKPLWKPFTFIEEKSRLFYPTVFGELFLPVSPIIFQSYTATHLSFSDIETTYWHIIALKYLKKFQSEHFTVFYEELGKLEITLDNKSGFVSPEIFQQKTQNSKQFTHSDIDFSTTYYALNIYYHLGKLPELLGTLSGKRKSYLENYILEISQHIKANSHLSQAEILFNVTVMYILLGNTPYTIQKAIFNHLNESLRSTKKYQHLFKLLLYRIFNVQDPLKENDILLLHKFQKPNGGFNLKNSAISNVYDSLWVGYLLEIYSWYLPYRAGPLYSYILSSFRVEQNQLQNDPEHSTNSYILKDLSQLVVLYANIFHTLMTEVETLIFTNISKKGLLNADILSLQGGFAGAESEIITLINQKYQFKLEILDNDLVFRRFLNRLNPFKEKLAIQLRNQIRRYIQFDINEFCKTQNRNKKRASRIKADDVIELLQEMEKEYFFTGHLKIQPQLVFFKSRIYVRENFVDKIIVCNRQVNWQNILDEKQRLEDIIVDIYNMTNEIETSKLRTMTEIESMILVGLNPMKIEEHLKFLIKKTLIDATFFQKTIETFTTEFVYIQPEFFLKSDIENWSRLYNSLQSDFHNVKMILTVKLDKLREDIDQKNLLLTLEKRINQILNLLTEEIVNFENEFISAFIIEYSRKAIDNLLHINEILSQNLKSADHEIKTISLKITSKNQDLSQSRKTMIQRWVSHLEDFNNISEFYHQAFLYWKETTQEFDHQNKTLVSKIEKVSQNIHEKIKAKDHKTAFFLTKSEYGAILKEIQQFSENIE
;
A
#
# COMPACT_ATOMS: atom_id res chain seq x y z
N MET A 1 52.55 -33.10 -1.17
CA MET A 1 53.56 -33.08 -0.09
C MET A 1 52.99 -32.31 1.10
N LYS A 2 53.08 -32.91 2.30
CA LYS A 2 52.59 -32.43 3.60
C LYS A 2 53.35 -31.21 4.12
N THR A 3 52.65 -30.34 4.88
CA THR A 3 52.91 -29.87 6.28
C THR A 3 52.02 -28.64 6.52
N ILE A 4 50.93 -28.68 7.31
CA ILE A 4 50.77 -28.68 8.78
C ILE A 4 51.56 -27.57 9.51
N GLY A 5 50.87 -26.46 9.82
CA GLY A 5 50.53 -26.05 11.20
C GLY A 5 51.50 -25.15 11.98
N ARG A 6 50.98 -23.99 12.43
CA ARG A 6 51.16 -23.50 13.81
C ARG A 6 50.11 -22.43 14.19
N LYS A 7 49.28 -22.77 15.18
CA LYS A 7 48.48 -21.86 16.01
C LYS A 7 49.42 -21.08 16.92
N ASN A 8 49.09 -19.81 17.20
CA ASN A 8 49.27 -19.22 18.51
C ASN A 8 48.05 -18.37 18.85
N SER A 9 47.37 -18.82 19.89
CA SER A 9 46.28 -18.16 20.61
C SER A 9 46.85 -17.07 21.51
N ASN A 10 46.24 -15.89 21.48
CA ASN A 10 46.15 -15.02 22.67
C ASN A 10 44.72 -14.48 22.72
N THR A 11 43.98 -15.02 23.66
CA THR A 11 42.65 -14.59 24.12
C THR A 11 42.79 -13.32 24.94
N ASN A 12 42.03 -12.28 24.58
CA ASN A 12 41.51 -11.28 25.53
C ASN A 12 40.16 -10.80 24.99
N GLU A 13 39.10 -11.32 25.63
CA GLU A 13 37.76 -10.79 25.82
C GLU A 13 37.25 -9.73 24.80
N GLU A 14 36.61 -10.22 23.73
CA GLU A 14 35.58 -9.47 23.02
C GLU A 14 34.20 -10.05 23.38
N GLN A 15 33.30 -9.16 23.76
CA GLN A 15 31.89 -9.42 24.03
C GLN A 15 31.22 -10.07 22.82
N PRO A 16 30.21 -10.94 23.00
CA PRO A 16 29.60 -11.65 21.88
C PRO A 16 28.77 -10.68 21.03
N GLN A 17 29.34 -10.20 19.93
CA GLN A 17 28.62 -9.65 18.76
C GLN A 17 28.06 -10.77 17.87
N GLU A 18 27.66 -11.90 18.44
CA GLU A 18 26.92 -12.93 17.71
C GLU A 18 25.41 -12.66 17.88
N GLY A 19 24.90 -11.74 17.05
CA GLY A 19 23.48 -11.41 17.03
C GLY A 19 22.95 -10.74 15.76
N PHE A 20 23.80 -10.44 14.77
CA PHE A 20 23.38 -9.64 13.60
C PHE A 20 23.80 -10.18 12.22
N GLU A 21 24.31 -11.42 12.12
CA GLU A 21 24.70 -12.00 10.82
C GLU A 21 23.76 -13.09 10.28
N PHE A 22 22.61 -13.34 10.91
CA PHE A 22 21.66 -14.39 10.47
C PHE A 22 20.27 -13.90 10.02
N PHE A 23 20.21 -12.71 9.43
CA PHE A 23 19.04 -12.23 8.64
C PHE A 23 19.46 -11.51 7.35
N MET A 24 20.48 -12.00 6.65
CA MET A 24 20.67 -11.71 5.22
C MET A 24 20.05 -12.85 4.41
N SER A 25 18.76 -13.10 4.60
CA SER A 25 17.97 -13.79 3.57
C SER A 25 18.06 -12.91 2.33
N GLU A 26 18.64 -13.45 1.26
CA GLU A 26 18.75 -12.86 -0.07
C GLU A 26 17.62 -11.85 -0.35
N PHE A 27 17.90 -10.56 -0.19
CA PHE A 27 17.03 -9.52 -0.69
C PHE A 27 16.99 -9.67 -2.21
N LYS A 28 15.96 -10.36 -2.72
CA LYS A 28 15.63 -10.36 -4.14
C LYS A 28 15.42 -8.90 -4.52
N LYS A 29 16.36 -8.32 -5.29
CA LYS A 29 16.18 -6.98 -5.89
C LYS A 29 14.76 -6.90 -6.46
N PRO A 30 14.00 -5.83 -6.21
CA PRO A 30 12.65 -5.71 -6.74
C PRO A 30 12.67 -5.93 -8.26
N LEU A 31 11.73 -6.73 -8.76
CA LEU A 31 11.59 -6.97 -10.20
C LEU A 31 11.47 -5.63 -10.91
N TRP A 32 12.28 -5.44 -11.96
CA TRP A 32 12.24 -4.23 -12.76
C TRP A 32 10.84 -4.05 -13.37
N LYS A 33 10.30 -2.83 -13.26
CA LYS A 33 8.98 -2.48 -13.79
C LYS A 33 9.11 -1.54 -15.01
N PRO A 34 8.31 -1.74 -16.07
CA PRO A 34 8.18 -0.78 -17.17
C PRO A 34 7.73 0.61 -16.69
N PHE A 35 8.03 1.67 -17.45
CA PHE A 35 7.71 3.07 -17.09
C PHE A 35 6.22 3.31 -16.86
N THR A 36 5.37 2.51 -17.50
CA THR A 36 3.93 2.44 -17.29
C THR A 36 3.53 2.13 -15.83
N PHE A 37 4.38 1.44 -15.08
CA PHE A 37 4.15 1.06 -13.68
C PHE A 37 5.12 1.75 -12.72
N ILE A 38 5.93 2.68 -13.22
CA ILE A 38 6.77 3.52 -12.36
C ILE A 38 5.83 4.54 -11.72
N GLU A 39 5.63 4.40 -10.42
CA GLU A 39 4.94 5.40 -9.60
C GLU A 39 5.70 6.73 -9.65
N GLU A 40 4.99 7.82 -9.34
CA GLU A 40 5.50 9.19 -9.45
C GLU A 40 6.96 9.29 -9.03
N LYS A 41 7.85 9.63 -9.97
CA LYS A 41 9.22 9.99 -9.63
C LYS A 41 9.15 11.33 -8.92
N SER A 42 9.12 11.30 -7.59
CA SER A 42 8.84 12.47 -6.74
C SER A 42 9.84 13.62 -6.89
N ARG A 43 10.93 13.46 -7.65
CA ARG A 43 12.12 14.33 -7.66
C ARG A 43 12.53 14.83 -9.05
N LEU A 44 11.58 15.04 -9.96
CA LEU A 44 11.83 15.60 -11.29
C LEU A 44 11.53 17.10 -11.30
N PHE A 45 12.44 17.89 -11.84
CA PHE A 45 12.20 19.30 -12.15
C PHE A 45 11.99 19.44 -13.64
N TYR A 46 11.00 20.21 -14.07
CA TYR A 46 10.75 20.43 -15.49
C TYR A 46 11.09 21.87 -15.85
N PRO A 47 11.86 22.12 -16.93
CA PRO A 47 12.03 23.46 -17.47
C PRO A 47 10.67 24.14 -17.66
N THR A 48 10.58 25.45 -17.38
CA THR A 48 9.30 26.20 -17.41
C THR A 48 8.54 25.99 -18.72
N VAL A 49 9.27 25.94 -19.84
CA VAL A 49 8.74 25.65 -21.18
C VAL A 49 7.90 24.37 -21.23
N PHE A 50 8.28 23.32 -20.47
CA PHE A 50 7.53 22.06 -20.46
C PHE A 50 6.20 22.22 -19.70
N GLY A 51 6.13 23.12 -18.72
CA GLY A 51 4.89 23.39 -17.99
C GLY A 51 3.90 24.27 -18.75
N GLU A 52 4.41 25.29 -19.44
CA GLU A 52 3.63 26.28 -20.20
C GLU A 52 2.90 25.67 -21.40
N LEU A 53 3.52 24.67 -22.05
CA LEU A 53 2.95 24.03 -23.24
C LEU A 53 1.87 22.97 -22.92
N PHE A 54 1.86 22.42 -21.71
CA PHE A 54 0.91 21.35 -21.33
C PHE A 54 -0.38 21.87 -20.69
N LEU A 55 -0.33 23.02 -20.00
CA LEU A 55 -1.47 23.58 -19.25
C LEU A 55 -2.65 24.08 -20.12
N PRO A 56 -2.44 24.77 -21.26
CA PRO A 56 -3.56 25.26 -22.07
C PRO A 56 -4.20 24.19 -22.96
N VAL A 57 -3.53 23.06 -23.20
CA VAL A 57 -3.93 22.03 -24.18
C VAL A 57 -4.93 21.02 -23.60
N SER A 58 -4.89 20.76 -22.29
CA SER A 58 -5.61 19.67 -21.63
C SER A 58 -7.14 19.87 -21.48
N PRO A 59 -7.70 21.05 -21.19
CA PRO A 59 -9.16 21.19 -21.09
C PRO A 59 -9.86 21.22 -22.46
N ILE A 60 -9.24 21.87 -23.45
CA ILE A 60 -9.85 22.15 -24.75
C ILE A 60 -9.99 20.89 -25.61
N ILE A 61 -8.93 20.07 -25.67
CA ILE A 61 -8.95 18.82 -26.44
C ILE A 61 -9.96 17.84 -25.83
N PHE A 62 -9.97 17.70 -24.51
CA PHE A 62 -10.75 16.66 -23.84
C PHE A 62 -12.23 17.01 -23.65
N GLN A 63 -12.58 18.31 -23.54
CA GLN A 63 -13.97 18.76 -23.62
C GLN A 63 -14.52 18.67 -25.06
N SER A 64 -13.67 18.71 -26.09
CA SER A 64 -14.11 18.58 -27.48
C SER A 64 -14.49 17.15 -27.89
N TYR A 65 -14.02 16.12 -27.16
CA TYR A 65 -14.33 14.72 -27.46
C TYR A 65 -15.80 14.32 -27.26
N THR A 66 -16.61 15.17 -26.60
CA THR A 66 -18.07 15.00 -26.60
C THR A 66 -18.74 15.49 -27.88
N ALA A 67 -18.05 16.35 -28.64
CA ALA A 67 -18.60 17.02 -29.82
C ALA A 67 -18.13 16.38 -31.15
N THR A 68 -17.00 15.67 -31.14
CA THR A 68 -16.43 14.99 -32.32
C THR A 68 -16.20 13.51 -32.03
N HIS A 69 -16.43 12.68 -33.05
CA HIS A 69 -16.18 11.24 -33.02
C HIS A 69 -14.75 10.92 -32.53
N LEU A 70 -14.63 10.14 -31.46
CA LEU A 70 -13.36 9.62 -30.95
C LEU A 70 -12.60 8.87 -32.06
N SER A 71 -11.29 9.11 -32.20
CA SER A 71 -10.42 8.37 -33.12
C SER A 71 -9.40 7.50 -32.37
N PHE A 72 -8.78 6.54 -33.06
CA PHE A 72 -7.68 5.75 -32.48
C PHE A 72 -6.52 6.63 -31.99
N SER A 73 -6.18 7.70 -32.74
CA SER A 73 -5.12 8.64 -32.38
C SER A 73 -5.40 9.34 -31.05
N ASP A 74 -6.67 9.64 -30.77
CA ASP A 74 -7.07 10.26 -29.51
C ASP A 74 -6.83 9.32 -28.32
N ILE A 75 -7.08 8.02 -28.47
CA ILE A 75 -6.82 7.02 -27.43
C ILE A 75 -5.32 6.91 -27.14
N GLU A 76 -4.50 6.79 -28.18
CA GLU A 76 -3.04 6.73 -28.02
C GLU A 76 -2.48 8.03 -27.40
N THR A 77 -2.94 9.19 -27.88
CA THR A 77 -2.52 10.50 -27.37
C THR A 77 -2.91 10.66 -25.90
N THR A 78 -4.13 10.26 -25.55
CA THR A 78 -4.64 10.31 -24.17
C THR A 78 -3.80 9.45 -23.23
N TYR A 79 -3.43 8.23 -23.64
CA TYR A 79 -2.54 7.37 -22.87
C TYR A 79 -1.20 8.08 -22.55
N TRP A 80 -0.52 8.62 -23.57
CA TRP A 80 0.75 9.31 -23.37
C TRP A 80 0.59 10.58 -22.53
N HIS A 81 -0.49 11.33 -22.75
CA HIS A 81 -0.79 12.55 -22.01
C HIS A 81 -1.04 12.29 -20.52
N ILE A 82 -1.82 11.27 -20.17
CA ILE A 82 -2.05 10.86 -18.77
C ILE A 82 -0.72 10.54 -18.09
N ILE A 83 0.15 9.77 -18.75
CA ILE A 83 1.47 9.43 -18.20
C ILE A 83 2.31 10.70 -18.01
N ALA A 84 2.35 11.59 -19.00
CA ALA A 84 3.09 12.85 -18.90
C ALA A 84 2.57 13.73 -17.74
N LEU A 85 1.26 13.85 -17.56
CA LEU A 85 0.66 14.60 -16.45
C LEU A 85 1.01 14.01 -15.09
N LYS A 86 1.07 12.67 -14.98
CA LYS A 86 1.52 11.99 -13.75
C LYS A 86 2.97 12.32 -13.43
N TYR A 87 3.84 12.25 -14.43
CA TYR A 87 5.24 12.66 -14.29
C TYR A 87 5.40 14.14 -13.90
N LEU A 88 4.54 15.01 -14.43
CA LEU A 88 4.49 16.44 -14.11
C LEU A 88 3.80 16.77 -12.77
N LYS A 89 3.26 15.77 -12.04
CA LYS A 89 2.42 15.95 -10.84
C LYS A 89 1.23 16.91 -11.06
N LYS A 90 0.64 16.86 -12.25
CA LYS A 90 -0.53 17.68 -12.66
C LYS A 90 -1.73 16.82 -13.05
N PHE A 91 -1.66 15.52 -12.78
CA PHE A 91 -2.71 14.58 -13.13
C PHE A 91 -3.92 14.75 -12.20
N GLN A 92 -5.10 14.94 -12.80
CA GLN A 92 -6.40 15.02 -12.12
C GLN A 92 -7.34 14.08 -12.86
N SER A 93 -7.82 13.04 -12.19
CA SER A 93 -8.60 11.96 -12.84
C SER A 93 -9.98 12.44 -13.28
N GLU A 94 -10.52 13.48 -12.65
CA GLU A 94 -11.83 14.08 -12.93
C GLU A 94 -11.89 14.72 -14.32
N HIS A 95 -10.75 15.16 -14.86
CA HIS A 95 -10.67 15.73 -16.21
C HIS A 95 -10.91 14.70 -17.32
N PHE A 96 -10.82 13.39 -17.00
CA PHE A 96 -10.91 12.31 -17.98
C PHE A 96 -12.21 11.49 -17.85
N THR A 97 -13.15 11.88 -16.98
CA THR A 97 -14.36 11.09 -16.71
C THR A 97 -15.18 10.84 -17.98
N VAL A 98 -15.41 11.87 -18.79
CA VAL A 98 -16.21 11.75 -20.02
C VAL A 98 -15.50 10.90 -21.07
N PHE A 99 -14.19 11.09 -21.25
CA PHE A 99 -13.39 10.29 -22.16
C PHE A 99 -13.43 8.80 -21.77
N TYR A 100 -13.33 8.50 -20.48
CA TYR A 100 -13.42 7.15 -19.94
C TYR A 100 -14.77 6.48 -20.21
N GLU A 101 -15.87 7.22 -20.10
CA GLU A 101 -17.22 6.71 -20.38
C GLU A 101 -17.39 6.34 -21.86
N GLU A 102 -16.85 7.17 -22.78
CA GLU A 102 -16.85 6.86 -24.21
C GLU A 102 -15.94 5.67 -24.55
N LEU A 103 -14.74 5.59 -23.93
CA LEU A 103 -13.82 4.46 -24.11
C LEU A 103 -14.48 3.13 -23.72
N GLY A 104 -15.29 3.12 -22.65
CA GLY A 104 -16.01 1.93 -22.19
C GLY A 104 -17.01 1.36 -23.20
N LYS A 105 -17.55 2.20 -24.09
CA LYS A 105 -18.48 1.75 -25.15
C LYS A 105 -17.80 0.90 -26.22
N LEU A 106 -16.48 1.04 -26.37
CA LEU A 106 -15.69 0.30 -27.36
C LEU A 106 -15.34 -1.12 -26.90
N GLU A 107 -15.60 -1.47 -25.64
CA GLU A 107 -15.39 -2.84 -25.16
C GLU A 107 -16.46 -3.77 -25.74
N ILE A 108 -16.02 -4.88 -26.33
CA ILE A 108 -16.91 -5.95 -26.76
C ILE A 108 -16.50 -7.27 -26.10
N THR A 109 -17.49 -8.09 -25.76
CA THR A 109 -17.28 -9.44 -25.21
C THR A 109 -18.01 -10.46 -26.08
N LEU A 110 -17.27 -11.45 -26.59
CA LEU A 110 -17.76 -12.52 -27.45
C LEU A 110 -17.14 -13.85 -26.98
N ASP A 111 -17.91 -14.93 -26.86
CA ASP A 111 -17.43 -16.32 -26.63
C ASP A 111 -16.23 -16.46 -25.68
N ASN A 112 -16.33 -15.88 -24.48
CA ASN A 112 -15.31 -15.87 -23.41
C ASN A 112 -14.01 -15.09 -23.73
N LYS A 113 -14.07 -14.14 -24.66
CA LYS A 113 -13.01 -13.18 -24.98
C LYS A 113 -13.57 -11.77 -24.84
N SER A 114 -12.79 -10.88 -24.24
CA SER A 114 -13.12 -9.45 -24.18
C SER A 114 -11.93 -8.64 -24.68
N GLY A 115 -12.23 -7.49 -25.28
CA GLY A 115 -11.24 -6.50 -25.70
C GLY A 115 -11.93 -5.28 -26.31
N PHE A 116 -11.15 -4.33 -26.77
CA PHE A 116 -11.64 -3.06 -27.28
C PHE A 116 -11.54 -3.03 -28.81
N VAL A 117 -12.59 -2.57 -29.48
CA VAL A 117 -12.56 -2.28 -30.92
C VAL A 117 -12.04 -0.87 -31.15
N SER A 118 -11.37 -0.62 -32.27
CA SER A 118 -11.00 0.76 -32.65
C SER A 118 -12.27 1.60 -32.85
N PRO A 119 -12.26 2.91 -32.51
CA PRO A 119 -13.43 3.78 -32.69
C PRO A 119 -14.01 3.78 -34.11
N GLU A 120 -13.16 3.69 -35.12
CA GLU A 120 -13.55 3.67 -36.53
C GLU A 120 -14.37 2.42 -36.87
N ILE A 121 -13.92 1.24 -36.41
CA ILE A 121 -14.66 -0.03 -36.54
C ILE A 121 -15.97 0.03 -35.76
N PHE A 122 -15.95 0.59 -34.54
CA PHE A 122 -17.15 0.72 -33.72
C PHE A 122 -18.23 1.55 -34.41
N GLN A 123 -17.85 2.72 -34.95
CA GLN A 123 -18.76 3.59 -35.70
C GLN A 123 -19.27 2.90 -36.96
N GLN A 124 -18.38 2.25 -37.72
CA GLN A 124 -18.77 1.54 -38.94
C GLN A 124 -19.78 0.42 -38.65
N LYS A 125 -19.59 -0.35 -37.58
CA LYS A 125 -20.47 -1.48 -37.22
C LYS A 125 -21.81 -1.01 -36.67
N THR A 126 -21.80 0.03 -35.83
CA THR A 126 -23.03 0.62 -35.26
C THR A 126 -23.87 1.32 -36.33
N GLN A 127 -23.27 2.08 -37.24
CA GLN A 127 -23.98 2.73 -38.36
C GLN A 127 -24.58 1.73 -39.35
N ASN A 128 -23.89 0.60 -39.59
CA ASN A 128 -24.34 -0.42 -40.54
C ASN A 128 -25.16 -1.54 -39.87
N SER A 129 -25.51 -1.43 -38.58
CA SER A 129 -26.21 -2.46 -37.79
C SER A 129 -25.60 -3.87 -37.93
N LYS A 130 -24.27 -3.95 -38.07
CA LYS A 130 -23.55 -5.22 -38.23
C LYS A 130 -23.12 -5.75 -36.86
N GLN A 131 -23.18 -7.07 -36.69
CA GLN A 131 -22.64 -7.72 -35.50
C GLN A 131 -21.12 -7.60 -35.46
N PHE A 132 -20.59 -7.48 -34.23
CA PHE A 132 -19.17 -7.56 -33.95
C PHE A 132 -18.70 -9.02 -33.99
N THR A 133 -17.45 -9.21 -34.39
CA THR A 133 -16.76 -10.49 -34.50
C THR A 133 -15.41 -10.41 -33.77
N HIS A 134 -14.79 -11.54 -33.46
CA HIS A 134 -13.49 -11.55 -32.79
C HIS A 134 -12.39 -10.79 -33.55
N SER A 135 -12.42 -10.80 -34.88
CA SER A 135 -11.47 -10.06 -35.71
C SER A 135 -11.63 -8.55 -35.64
N ASP A 136 -12.75 -8.05 -35.11
CA ASP A 136 -12.98 -6.61 -34.94
C ASP A 136 -12.26 -6.07 -33.68
N ILE A 137 -11.88 -6.93 -32.72
CA ILE A 137 -11.16 -6.52 -31.51
C ILE A 137 -9.73 -6.10 -31.90
N ASP A 138 -9.38 -4.85 -31.59
CA ASP A 138 -8.08 -4.27 -31.93
C ASP A 138 -7.09 -4.38 -30.76
N PHE A 139 -5.91 -4.93 -31.07
CA PHE A 139 -4.86 -5.15 -30.09
C PHE A 139 -4.35 -3.84 -29.48
N SER A 140 -4.10 -2.83 -30.33
CA SER A 140 -3.50 -1.57 -29.89
C SER A 140 -4.48 -0.76 -29.05
N THR A 141 -5.76 -0.74 -29.45
CA THR A 141 -6.85 -0.11 -28.70
C THR A 141 -7.02 -0.80 -27.36
N THR A 142 -7.01 -2.14 -27.32
CA THR A 142 -7.06 -2.90 -26.06
C THR A 142 -5.87 -2.56 -25.15
N TYR A 143 -4.65 -2.51 -25.70
CA TYR A 143 -3.45 -2.12 -24.95
C TYR A 143 -3.59 -0.72 -24.35
N TYR A 144 -3.89 0.29 -25.15
CA TYR A 144 -4.01 1.67 -24.66
C TYR A 144 -5.18 1.85 -23.70
N ALA A 145 -6.33 1.23 -23.98
CA ALA A 145 -7.50 1.28 -23.10
C ALA A 145 -7.17 0.73 -21.71
N LEU A 146 -6.66 -0.50 -21.61
CA LEU A 146 -6.32 -1.10 -20.31
C LEU A 146 -5.35 -0.24 -19.50
N ASN A 147 -4.37 0.37 -20.17
CA ASN A 147 -3.44 1.29 -19.54
C ASN A 147 -4.12 2.58 -19.04
N ILE A 148 -5.02 3.17 -19.83
CA ILE A 148 -5.81 4.33 -19.42
C ILE A 148 -6.64 3.98 -18.19
N TYR A 149 -7.38 2.86 -18.21
CA TYR A 149 -8.14 2.37 -17.05
C TYR A 149 -7.27 2.20 -15.81
N TYR A 150 -6.05 1.65 -15.97
CA TYR A 150 -5.10 1.51 -14.87
C TYR A 150 -4.66 2.86 -14.32
N HIS A 151 -4.25 3.79 -15.17
CA HIS A 151 -3.78 5.09 -14.73
C HIS A 151 -4.88 5.97 -14.15
N LEU A 152 -6.15 5.79 -14.56
CA LEU A 152 -7.30 6.45 -13.95
C LEU A 152 -7.72 5.81 -12.62
N GLY A 153 -7.11 4.70 -12.19
CA GLY A 153 -7.50 3.97 -10.97
C GLY A 153 -8.81 3.18 -11.12
N LYS A 154 -9.27 2.98 -12.37
CA LYS A 154 -10.57 2.38 -12.72
C LYS A 154 -10.48 0.95 -13.24
N LEU A 155 -9.27 0.42 -13.39
CA LEU A 155 -9.07 -0.96 -13.83
C LEU A 155 -9.75 -2.00 -12.89
N PRO A 156 -9.71 -1.89 -11.55
CA PRO A 156 -10.41 -2.84 -10.67
C PRO A 156 -11.93 -2.83 -10.89
N GLU A 157 -12.52 -1.66 -11.11
CA GLU A 157 -13.95 -1.52 -11.43
C GLU A 157 -14.28 -2.21 -12.75
N LEU A 158 -13.48 -1.98 -13.79
CA LEU A 158 -13.62 -2.66 -15.08
C LEU A 158 -13.56 -4.18 -14.89
N LEU A 159 -12.53 -4.71 -14.22
CA LEU A 159 -12.30 -6.15 -14.06
C LEU A 159 -13.38 -6.85 -13.21
N GLY A 160 -14.04 -6.12 -12.29
CA GLY A 160 -15.08 -6.65 -11.41
C GLY A 160 -16.45 -6.89 -12.10
N THR A 161 -16.65 -6.34 -13.30
CA THR A 161 -17.87 -6.55 -14.09
C THR A 161 -17.96 -7.97 -14.69
N LEU A 162 -19.09 -8.29 -15.34
CA LEU A 162 -19.39 -9.63 -15.91
C LEU A 162 -19.24 -10.76 -14.87
N SER A 163 -19.73 -10.51 -13.65
CA SER A 163 -19.64 -11.45 -12.52
C SER A 163 -18.18 -11.88 -12.22
N GLY A 164 -17.22 -10.97 -12.40
CA GLY A 164 -15.79 -11.21 -12.17
C GLY A 164 -15.07 -12.02 -13.26
N LYS A 165 -15.76 -12.39 -14.35
CA LYS A 165 -15.14 -13.19 -15.43
C LYS A 165 -14.34 -12.35 -16.44
N ARG A 166 -14.51 -11.02 -16.44
CA ARG A 166 -13.89 -10.14 -17.44
C ARG A 166 -12.38 -10.27 -17.51
N LYS A 167 -11.71 -10.41 -16.37
CA LYS A 167 -10.26 -10.67 -16.31
C LYS A 167 -9.88 -11.89 -17.13
N SER A 168 -10.55 -13.03 -16.90
CA SER A 168 -10.27 -14.26 -17.64
C SER A 168 -10.55 -14.11 -19.14
N TYR A 169 -11.58 -13.35 -19.52
CA TYR A 169 -11.89 -13.11 -20.93
C TYR A 169 -10.83 -12.24 -21.64
N LEU A 170 -10.30 -11.22 -20.96
CA LEU A 170 -9.15 -10.45 -21.46
C LEU A 170 -7.90 -11.33 -21.57
N GLU A 171 -7.62 -12.17 -20.56
CA GLU A 171 -6.49 -13.11 -20.58
C GLU A 171 -6.57 -14.10 -21.74
N ASN A 172 -7.78 -14.60 -22.07
CA ASN A 172 -8.01 -15.49 -23.21
C ASN A 172 -7.72 -14.80 -24.55
N TYR A 173 -8.17 -13.55 -24.72
CA TYR A 173 -7.88 -12.76 -25.92
C TYR A 173 -6.37 -12.49 -26.07
N ILE A 174 -5.71 -12.07 -24.99
CA ILE A 174 -4.28 -11.80 -24.98
C ILE A 174 -3.47 -13.08 -25.29
N LEU A 175 -3.88 -14.23 -24.76
CA LEU A 175 -3.24 -15.51 -25.02
C LEU A 175 -3.32 -15.88 -26.50
N GLU A 176 -4.49 -15.72 -27.12
CA GLU A 176 -4.67 -15.98 -28.56
C GLU A 176 -3.76 -15.10 -29.43
N ILE A 177 -3.65 -13.81 -29.10
CA ILE A 177 -2.73 -12.89 -29.80
C ILE A 177 -1.28 -13.36 -29.66
N SER A 178 -0.89 -13.78 -28.45
CA SER A 178 0.47 -14.30 -28.21
C SER A 178 0.78 -15.58 -28.99
N GLN A 179 -0.24 -16.36 -29.37
CA GLN A 179 -0.11 -17.56 -30.19
C GLN A 179 -0.09 -17.24 -31.71
N HIS A 180 -0.72 -16.14 -32.14
CA HIS A 180 -0.90 -15.76 -33.55
C HIS A 180 -0.21 -14.44 -33.96
N ILE A 181 0.93 -14.13 -33.35
CA ILE A 181 1.70 -12.87 -33.52
C ILE A 181 2.04 -12.53 -35.00
N LYS A 182 2.13 -13.54 -35.88
CA LYS A 182 2.48 -13.35 -37.29
C LYS A 182 1.40 -12.65 -38.14
N ALA A 183 0.16 -12.52 -37.65
CA ALA A 183 -0.98 -12.35 -38.53
C ALA A 183 -1.27 -10.93 -39.02
N ASN A 184 -1.19 -9.83 -38.25
CA ASN A 184 -1.73 -8.54 -38.71
C ASN A 184 -1.26 -7.31 -37.90
N SER A 185 0.00 -6.87 -37.96
CA SER A 185 0.30 -5.54 -37.39
C SER A 185 1.49 -4.82 -38.01
N HIS A 186 1.43 -3.49 -37.93
CA HIS A 186 2.55 -2.59 -38.22
C HIS A 186 3.65 -2.65 -37.15
N LEU A 187 3.39 -3.32 -36.02
CA LEU A 187 4.32 -3.46 -34.90
C LEU A 187 5.24 -4.66 -35.09
N SER A 188 6.40 -4.60 -34.45
CA SER A 188 7.33 -5.71 -34.48
C SER A 188 6.88 -6.85 -33.55
N GLN A 189 7.19 -8.11 -33.87
CA GLN A 189 6.79 -9.25 -33.02
C GLN A 189 7.24 -9.09 -31.55
N ALA A 190 8.45 -8.57 -31.33
CA ALA A 190 8.98 -8.33 -29.99
C ALA A 190 8.22 -7.21 -29.26
N GLU A 191 7.75 -6.19 -29.98
CA GLU A 191 6.94 -5.09 -29.44
C GLU A 191 5.54 -5.56 -29.05
N ILE A 192 4.89 -6.40 -29.88
CA ILE A 192 3.63 -7.06 -29.53
C ILE A 192 3.81 -7.88 -28.26
N LEU A 193 4.88 -8.68 -28.17
CA LEU A 193 5.19 -9.48 -26.98
C LEU A 193 5.43 -8.62 -25.74
N PHE A 194 6.12 -7.48 -25.87
CA PHE A 194 6.31 -6.53 -24.80
C PHE A 194 4.97 -5.96 -24.32
N ASN A 195 4.11 -5.51 -25.23
CA ASN A 195 2.79 -4.97 -24.92
C ASN A 195 1.86 -6.04 -24.31
N VAL A 196 1.91 -7.28 -24.80
CA VAL A 196 1.22 -8.45 -24.20
C VAL A 196 1.69 -8.68 -22.77
N THR A 197 3.01 -8.60 -22.54
CA THR A 197 3.60 -8.75 -21.20
C THR A 197 3.09 -7.64 -20.26
N VAL A 198 3.07 -6.39 -20.73
CA VAL A 198 2.51 -5.25 -19.98
C VAL A 198 1.03 -5.48 -19.65
N MET A 199 0.21 -5.92 -20.61
CA MET A 199 -1.21 -6.21 -20.36
C MET A 199 -1.42 -7.30 -19.32
N TYR A 200 -0.66 -8.40 -19.37
CA TYR A 200 -0.77 -9.42 -18.33
C TYR A 200 -0.38 -8.89 -16.95
N ILE A 201 0.64 -8.03 -16.86
CA ILE A 201 1.01 -7.37 -15.60
C ILE A 201 -0.13 -6.47 -15.11
N LEU A 202 -0.80 -5.71 -15.99
CA LEU A 202 -1.98 -4.90 -15.63
C LEU A 202 -3.11 -5.77 -15.05
N LEU A 203 -3.30 -6.98 -15.57
CA LEU A 203 -4.28 -7.94 -15.08
C LEU A 203 -3.85 -8.65 -13.77
N GLY A 204 -2.70 -8.29 -13.21
CA GLY A 204 -2.19 -8.82 -11.94
C GLY A 204 -1.46 -10.16 -12.06
N ASN A 205 -0.97 -10.52 -13.25
CA ASN A 205 -0.14 -11.71 -13.43
C ASN A 205 1.32 -11.44 -13.06
N THR A 206 1.98 -12.44 -12.47
CA THR A 206 3.41 -12.32 -12.13
C THR A 206 4.29 -12.52 -13.38
N PRO A 207 5.47 -11.89 -13.46
CA PRO A 207 6.39 -12.09 -14.59
C PRO A 207 6.73 -13.56 -14.85
N TYR A 208 6.79 -14.40 -13.82
CA TYR A 208 7.03 -15.84 -13.95
C TYR A 208 5.88 -16.58 -14.66
N THR A 209 4.63 -16.28 -14.28
CA THR A 209 3.44 -16.85 -14.92
C THR A 209 3.38 -16.46 -16.38
N ILE A 210 3.64 -15.18 -16.66
CA ILE A 210 3.65 -14.61 -18.01
C ILE A 210 4.75 -15.26 -18.84
N GLN A 211 5.96 -15.35 -18.26
CA GLN A 211 7.09 -15.99 -18.92
C GLN A 211 6.70 -17.40 -19.35
N LYS A 212 6.16 -18.24 -18.46
CA LYS A 212 5.71 -19.60 -18.81
C LYS A 212 4.68 -19.64 -19.94
N ALA A 213 3.70 -18.74 -19.92
CA ALA A 213 2.66 -18.67 -20.93
C ALA A 213 3.21 -18.31 -22.33
N ILE A 214 4.29 -17.52 -22.39
CA ILE A 214 4.81 -16.92 -23.62
C ILE A 214 6.19 -17.51 -24.03
N PHE A 215 6.85 -18.30 -23.16
CA PHE A 215 8.25 -18.75 -23.30
C PHE A 215 8.53 -19.51 -24.59
N ASN A 216 7.60 -20.39 -24.98
CA ASN A 216 7.74 -21.19 -26.20
C ASN A 216 7.73 -20.31 -27.46
N HIS A 217 7.07 -19.16 -27.42
CA HIS A 217 6.97 -18.20 -28.53
C HIS A 217 8.10 -17.15 -28.52
N LEU A 218 8.70 -16.87 -27.36
CA LEU A 218 9.90 -16.04 -27.20
C LEU A 218 11.09 -16.61 -27.99
N ASN A 219 11.35 -17.91 -27.90
CA ASN A 219 12.55 -18.50 -28.53
C ASN A 219 12.49 -18.58 -30.08
N GLU A 220 11.29 -18.65 -30.67
CA GLU A 220 11.12 -18.72 -32.12
C GLU A 220 11.01 -17.33 -32.79
N SER A 221 10.36 -16.37 -32.14
CA SER A 221 10.16 -15.00 -32.66
C SER A 221 11.39 -14.09 -32.51
N LEU A 222 12.25 -14.35 -31.52
CA LEU A 222 13.43 -13.53 -31.20
C LEU A 222 14.71 -13.86 -32.00
N ARG A 223 14.61 -14.73 -33.02
CA ARG A 223 15.73 -15.08 -33.93
C ARG A 223 15.97 -14.06 -35.05
N SER A 224 15.04 -13.13 -35.28
CA SER A 224 15.16 -12.12 -36.33
C SER A 224 16.10 -10.97 -35.92
N THR A 225 16.88 -10.50 -36.90
CA THR A 225 17.95 -9.49 -36.76
C THR A 225 17.47 -8.05 -37.04
N LYS A 226 16.16 -7.81 -37.17
CA LYS A 226 15.62 -6.47 -37.44
C LYS A 226 15.83 -5.53 -36.23
N LYS A 227 16.33 -4.33 -36.49
CA LYS A 227 16.73 -3.31 -35.48
C LYS A 227 15.66 -3.02 -34.42
N TYR A 228 14.40 -2.79 -34.82
CA TYR A 228 13.30 -2.52 -33.88
C TYR A 228 12.96 -3.71 -32.97
N GLN A 229 13.05 -4.94 -33.49
CA GLN A 229 12.78 -6.14 -32.68
C GLN A 229 13.81 -6.33 -31.58
N HIS A 230 15.04 -5.87 -31.82
CA HIS A 230 16.12 -5.97 -30.86
C HIS A 230 15.89 -5.09 -29.62
N LEU A 231 15.32 -3.89 -29.78
CA LEU A 231 14.98 -3.01 -28.64
C LEU A 231 14.02 -3.70 -27.66
N PHE A 232 12.87 -4.15 -28.17
CA PHE A 232 11.84 -4.76 -27.33
C PHE A 232 12.26 -6.14 -26.80
N LYS A 233 13.14 -6.85 -27.52
CA LYS A 233 13.79 -8.07 -27.00
C LYS A 233 14.58 -7.79 -25.72
N LEU A 234 15.40 -6.73 -25.72
CA LEU A 234 16.19 -6.34 -24.55
C LEU A 234 15.30 -5.88 -23.38
N LEU A 235 14.17 -5.23 -23.67
CA LEU A 235 13.17 -4.89 -22.64
C LEU A 235 12.52 -6.13 -22.03
N LEU A 236 12.14 -7.12 -22.86
CA LEU A 236 11.60 -8.40 -22.39
C LEU A 236 12.60 -9.16 -21.51
N TYR A 237 13.89 -9.19 -21.89
CA TYR A 237 14.94 -9.78 -21.05
C TYR A 237 15.06 -9.09 -19.69
N ARG A 238 14.91 -7.77 -19.66
CA ARG A 238 14.90 -7.02 -18.39
C ARG A 238 13.70 -7.39 -17.52
N ILE A 239 12.49 -7.45 -18.08
CA ILE A 239 11.26 -7.79 -17.34
C ILE A 239 11.36 -9.20 -16.73
N PHE A 240 11.82 -10.17 -17.52
CA PHE A 240 11.90 -11.56 -17.08
C PHE A 240 13.19 -11.90 -16.33
N ASN A 241 14.05 -10.90 -16.07
CA ASN A 241 15.35 -11.07 -15.41
C ASN A 241 16.19 -12.21 -16.01
N VAL A 242 16.18 -12.32 -17.35
CA VAL A 242 16.93 -13.35 -18.07
C VAL A 242 18.40 -12.91 -18.12
N GLN A 243 19.27 -13.63 -17.42
CA GLN A 243 20.68 -13.25 -17.26
C GLN A 243 21.57 -13.52 -18.49
N ASP A 244 21.11 -14.32 -19.46
CA ASP A 244 21.88 -14.65 -20.68
C ASP A 244 20.98 -14.47 -21.92
N PRO A 245 21.17 -13.42 -22.76
CA PRO A 245 22.28 -13.33 -23.72
C PRO A 245 22.70 -11.87 -24.05
N LEU A 246 22.83 -10.98 -23.07
CA LEU A 246 23.17 -9.57 -23.31
C LEU A 246 24.63 -9.43 -23.79
N LYS A 247 24.85 -8.95 -25.01
CA LYS A 247 26.20 -8.61 -25.49
C LYS A 247 26.42 -7.10 -25.43
N GLU A 248 27.62 -6.66 -25.07
CA GLU A 248 27.98 -5.23 -25.11
C GLU A 248 27.69 -4.58 -26.48
N ASN A 249 27.94 -5.31 -27.56
CA ASN A 249 27.64 -4.88 -28.93
C ASN A 249 26.14 -4.57 -29.18
N ASP A 250 25.25 -5.19 -28.42
CA ASP A 250 23.80 -4.98 -28.52
C ASP A 250 23.43 -3.56 -28.05
N ILE A 251 24.07 -3.06 -26.98
CA ILE A 251 23.89 -1.69 -26.47
C ILE A 251 24.72 -0.70 -27.31
N LEU A 252 25.98 -1.01 -27.64
CA LEU A 252 26.86 -0.13 -28.42
C LEU A 252 26.28 0.22 -29.80
N LEU A 253 25.52 -0.71 -30.41
CA LEU A 253 24.85 -0.47 -31.68
C LEU A 253 23.86 0.71 -31.61
N LEU A 254 23.21 0.93 -30.45
CA LEU A 254 22.21 1.97 -30.27
C LEU A 254 22.79 3.37 -30.44
N HIS A 255 24.02 3.58 -29.96
CA HIS A 255 24.72 4.85 -30.09
C HIS A 255 24.95 5.27 -31.55
N LYS A 256 25.03 4.31 -32.47
CA LYS A 256 25.21 4.59 -33.91
C LYS A 256 23.98 5.26 -34.54
N PHE A 257 22.83 5.21 -33.90
CA PHE A 257 21.59 5.86 -34.38
C PHE A 257 21.39 7.27 -33.84
N GLN A 258 22.28 7.74 -32.97
CA GLN A 258 22.23 9.11 -32.46
C GLN A 258 22.57 10.12 -33.56
N LYS A 259 21.83 11.22 -33.59
CA LYS A 259 21.98 12.31 -34.55
C LYS A 259 22.71 13.49 -33.93
N PRO A 260 23.21 14.45 -34.75
CA PRO A 260 23.94 15.61 -34.22
C PRO A 260 23.14 16.46 -33.22
N ASN A 261 21.80 16.47 -33.32
CA ASN A 261 20.95 17.17 -32.36
C ASN A 261 20.74 16.38 -31.04
N GLY A 262 21.31 15.18 -30.91
CA GLY A 262 21.24 14.33 -29.72
C GLY A 262 20.12 13.29 -29.71
N GLY A 263 19.09 13.44 -30.55
CA GLY A 263 17.99 12.48 -30.70
C GLY A 263 18.39 11.24 -31.53
N PHE A 264 17.49 10.27 -31.65
CA PHE A 264 17.73 9.01 -32.35
C PHE A 264 16.81 8.82 -33.55
N ASN A 265 17.28 8.07 -34.54
CA ASN A 265 16.45 7.57 -35.64
C ASN A 265 16.95 6.22 -36.15
N LEU A 266 16.14 5.17 -35.96
CA LEU A 266 16.48 3.79 -36.34
C LEU A 266 16.34 3.52 -37.84
N LYS A 267 15.57 4.35 -38.55
CA LYS A 267 15.42 4.32 -40.02
C LYS A 267 16.60 4.98 -40.75
N ASN A 268 17.60 5.47 -40.01
CA ASN A 268 18.81 6.11 -40.55
C ASN A 268 18.54 7.41 -41.35
N SER A 269 17.45 8.12 -41.06
CA SER A 269 17.22 9.48 -41.57
C SER A 269 18.22 10.48 -40.96
N ALA A 270 18.42 11.63 -41.60
CA ALA A 270 19.16 12.75 -41.01
C ALA A 270 18.42 13.39 -39.82
N ILE A 271 17.09 13.28 -39.78
CA ILE A 271 16.22 13.90 -38.78
C ILE A 271 15.91 12.89 -37.67
N SER A 272 16.00 13.34 -36.42
CA SER A 272 15.61 12.54 -35.24
C SER A 272 14.11 12.28 -35.19
N ASN A 273 13.71 11.20 -34.54
CA ASN A 273 12.31 10.83 -34.36
C ASN A 273 12.01 10.69 -32.87
N VAL A 274 10.90 11.24 -32.38
CA VAL A 274 10.54 11.24 -30.96
C VAL A 274 10.32 9.83 -30.43
N TYR A 275 9.56 9.00 -31.15
CA TYR A 275 9.30 7.61 -30.77
C TYR A 275 10.59 6.79 -30.65
N ASP A 276 11.48 6.88 -31.64
CA ASP A 276 12.78 6.20 -31.60
C ASP A 276 13.65 6.72 -30.45
N SER A 277 13.66 8.03 -30.22
CA SER A 277 14.43 8.66 -29.14
C SER A 277 13.93 8.22 -27.76
N LEU A 278 12.61 8.11 -27.58
CA LEU A 278 12.01 7.59 -26.36
C LEU A 278 12.49 6.17 -26.07
N TRP A 279 12.30 5.24 -27.00
CA TRP A 279 12.61 3.83 -26.75
C TRP A 279 14.10 3.55 -26.65
N VAL A 280 14.92 4.19 -27.48
CA VAL A 280 16.39 4.05 -27.40
C VAL A 280 16.92 4.66 -26.12
N GLY A 281 16.50 5.89 -25.78
CA GLY A 281 16.93 6.56 -24.55
C GLY A 281 16.48 5.82 -23.29
N TYR A 282 15.25 5.30 -23.29
CA TYR A 282 14.75 4.46 -22.20
C TYR A 282 15.57 3.18 -22.04
N LEU A 283 15.95 2.53 -23.14
CA LEU A 283 16.77 1.34 -23.11
C LEU A 283 18.19 1.61 -22.60
N LEU A 284 18.82 2.71 -23.04
CA LEU A 284 20.13 3.13 -22.54
C LEU A 284 20.09 3.40 -21.03
N GLU A 285 19.05 4.04 -20.52
CA GLU A 285 18.88 4.27 -19.09
C GLU A 285 18.76 2.97 -18.29
N ILE A 286 17.95 2.01 -18.76
CA ILE A 286 17.77 0.70 -18.10
C ILE A 286 19.08 -0.09 -17.99
N TYR A 287 19.94 0.04 -19.00
CA TYR A 287 21.21 -0.68 -19.10
C TYR A 287 22.43 0.19 -18.77
N SER A 288 22.22 1.38 -18.19
CA SER A 288 23.30 2.29 -17.78
C SER A 288 24.28 1.67 -16.77
N TRP A 289 23.79 0.73 -15.94
CA TRP A 289 24.61 -0.07 -15.02
C TRP A 289 25.57 -1.03 -15.74
N TYR A 290 25.27 -1.40 -16.98
CA TYR A 290 26.07 -2.31 -17.79
C TYR A 290 26.98 -1.55 -18.76
N LEU A 291 26.45 -0.55 -19.45
CA LEU A 291 27.22 0.35 -20.31
C LEU A 291 26.77 1.80 -20.07
N PRO A 292 27.65 2.67 -19.54
CA PRO A 292 27.34 4.09 -19.38
C PRO A 292 27.01 4.76 -20.71
N TYR A 293 26.06 5.68 -20.70
CA TYR A 293 25.71 6.52 -21.83
C TYR A 293 25.76 7.99 -21.42
N ARG A 294 25.65 8.90 -22.39
CA ARG A 294 25.59 10.35 -22.14
C ARG A 294 24.17 10.86 -22.27
N ALA A 295 23.58 11.32 -21.18
CA ALA A 295 22.22 11.87 -21.14
C ALA A 295 22.16 13.31 -21.66
N GLY A 296 23.25 14.08 -21.61
CA GLY A 296 23.24 15.49 -21.99
C GLY A 296 22.79 15.80 -23.43
N PRO A 297 23.28 15.10 -24.47
CA PRO A 297 22.78 15.28 -25.84
C PRO A 297 21.27 15.00 -25.97
N LEU A 298 20.75 13.98 -25.29
CA LEU A 298 19.32 13.68 -25.27
C LEU A 298 18.51 14.82 -24.62
N TYR A 299 19.01 15.39 -23.52
CA TYR A 299 18.38 16.54 -22.88
C TYR A 299 18.33 17.77 -23.81
N SER A 300 19.43 18.06 -24.52
CA SER A 300 19.46 19.15 -25.51
C SER A 300 18.46 18.92 -26.65
N TYR A 301 18.35 17.67 -27.15
CA TYR A 301 17.33 17.30 -28.12
C TYR A 301 15.92 17.61 -27.58
N ILE A 302 15.59 17.11 -26.39
CA ILE A 302 14.29 17.33 -25.75
C ILE A 302 14.00 18.84 -25.64
N LEU A 303 14.90 19.61 -25.05
CA LEU A 303 14.70 21.06 -24.85
C LEU A 303 14.55 21.79 -26.19
N SER A 304 15.34 21.43 -27.20
CA SER A 304 15.24 22.02 -28.53
C SER A 304 13.88 21.75 -29.18
N SER A 305 13.36 20.52 -29.06
CA SER A 305 12.04 20.15 -29.57
C SER A 305 10.94 20.95 -28.88
N PHE A 306 11.00 21.08 -27.55
CA PHE A 306 10.05 21.89 -26.79
C PHE A 306 10.06 23.36 -27.21
N ARG A 307 11.24 23.96 -27.42
CA ARG A 307 11.35 25.36 -27.88
C ARG A 307 10.84 25.55 -29.31
N VAL A 308 11.05 24.58 -30.19
CA VAL A 308 10.51 24.63 -31.56
C VAL A 308 8.98 24.66 -31.50
N GLU A 309 8.36 23.78 -30.71
CA GLU A 309 6.90 23.76 -30.57
C GLU A 309 6.36 25.00 -29.86
N GLN A 310 7.07 25.54 -28.86
CA GLN A 310 6.70 26.81 -28.22
C GLN A 310 6.65 27.96 -29.22
N ASN A 311 7.69 28.08 -30.05
CA ASN A 311 7.74 29.12 -31.08
C ASN A 311 6.62 28.93 -32.12
N GLN A 312 6.27 27.68 -32.46
CA GLN A 312 5.16 27.42 -33.38
C GLN A 312 3.81 27.81 -32.76
N LEU A 313 3.56 27.44 -31.50
CA LEU A 313 2.34 27.83 -30.77
C LEU A 313 2.19 29.34 -30.59
N GLN A 314 3.29 30.07 -30.39
CA GLN A 314 3.25 31.54 -30.33
C GLN A 314 2.86 32.17 -31.66
N ASN A 315 3.19 31.51 -32.78
CA ASN A 315 2.91 32.00 -34.13
C ASN A 315 1.55 31.51 -34.66
N ASP A 316 1.07 30.36 -34.20
CA ASP A 316 -0.20 29.74 -34.58
C ASP A 316 -0.89 29.10 -33.35
N PRO A 317 -1.90 29.76 -32.76
CA PRO A 317 -2.64 29.21 -31.63
C PRO A 317 -3.40 27.92 -31.95
N GLU A 318 -3.81 27.68 -33.20
CA GLU A 318 -4.55 26.47 -33.60
C GLU A 318 -3.65 25.22 -33.62
N HIS A 319 -2.32 25.41 -33.71
CA HIS A 319 -1.31 24.35 -33.59
C HIS A 319 -1.42 23.57 -32.27
N SER A 320 -2.02 24.16 -31.23
CA SER A 320 -2.30 23.51 -29.93
C SER A 320 -3.32 22.37 -30.00
N THR A 321 -4.14 22.31 -31.06
CA THR A 321 -5.19 21.31 -31.23
C THR A 321 -4.69 20.02 -31.90
N ASN A 322 -3.43 19.98 -32.34
CA ASN A 322 -2.86 18.83 -33.03
C ASN A 322 -2.48 17.70 -32.06
N SER A 323 -3.25 16.59 -32.09
CA SER A 323 -3.04 15.43 -31.21
C SER A 323 -1.67 14.76 -31.36
N TYR A 324 -1.08 14.78 -32.56
CA TYR A 324 0.27 14.22 -32.79
C TYR A 324 1.36 14.99 -32.04
N ILE A 325 1.22 16.30 -31.93
CA ILE A 325 2.18 17.15 -31.23
C ILE A 325 2.07 16.92 -29.73
N LEU A 326 0.85 16.84 -29.21
CA LEU A 326 0.62 16.50 -27.81
C LEU A 326 1.21 15.14 -27.44
N LYS A 327 1.05 14.14 -28.32
CA LYS A 327 1.67 12.82 -28.16
C LYS A 327 3.19 12.92 -28.10
N ASP A 328 3.82 13.60 -29.06
CA ASP A 328 5.27 13.73 -29.13
C ASP A 328 5.83 14.48 -27.91
N LEU A 329 5.22 15.59 -27.51
CA LEU A 329 5.59 16.31 -26.29
C LEU A 329 5.44 15.43 -25.04
N SER A 330 4.36 14.65 -24.96
CA SER A 330 4.12 13.72 -23.85
C SER A 330 5.20 12.64 -23.77
N GLN A 331 5.59 12.07 -24.92
CA GLN A 331 6.70 11.11 -25.00
C GLN A 331 8.04 11.74 -24.59
N LEU A 332 8.30 12.99 -24.95
CA LEU A 332 9.51 13.71 -24.54
C LEU A 332 9.55 13.98 -23.03
N VAL A 333 8.41 14.27 -22.38
CA VAL A 333 8.30 14.35 -20.90
C VAL A 333 8.66 13.01 -20.26
N VAL A 334 8.14 11.90 -20.80
CA VAL A 334 8.44 10.55 -20.30
C VAL A 334 9.92 10.22 -20.48
N LEU A 335 10.51 10.55 -21.64
CA LEU A 335 11.93 10.35 -21.88
C LEU A 335 12.78 11.15 -20.89
N TYR A 336 12.48 12.44 -20.71
CA TYR A 336 13.16 13.29 -19.74
C TYR A 336 13.12 12.71 -18.33
N ALA A 337 11.92 12.30 -17.88
CA ALA A 337 11.71 11.68 -16.57
C ALA A 337 12.55 10.41 -16.36
N ASN A 338 12.84 9.68 -17.44
CA ASN A 338 13.66 8.48 -17.38
C ASN A 338 15.15 8.82 -17.28
N ILE A 339 15.66 9.73 -18.10
CA ILE A 339 17.10 10.06 -18.13
C ILE A 339 17.55 11.02 -17.03
N PHE A 340 16.63 11.64 -16.29
CA PHE A 340 16.92 12.75 -15.37
C PHE A 340 17.99 12.43 -14.31
N HIS A 341 17.97 11.24 -13.72
CA HIS A 341 18.94 10.90 -12.68
C HIS A 341 20.37 10.86 -13.24
N THR A 342 20.57 10.12 -14.33
CA THR A 342 21.84 10.06 -15.07
C THR A 342 22.28 11.45 -15.54
N LEU A 343 21.35 12.22 -16.11
CA LEU A 343 21.56 13.62 -16.50
C LEU A 343 22.10 14.48 -15.34
N MET A 344 21.46 14.43 -14.18
CA MET A 344 21.88 15.22 -13.03
C MET A 344 23.27 14.82 -12.52
N THR A 345 23.54 13.52 -12.45
CA THR A 345 24.85 13.01 -12.04
C THR A 345 25.96 13.49 -12.99
N GLU A 346 25.73 13.47 -14.31
CA GLU A 346 26.66 13.99 -15.31
C GLU A 346 26.92 15.49 -15.13
N VAL A 347 25.85 16.28 -15.02
CA VAL A 347 25.94 17.74 -14.83
C VAL A 347 26.72 18.08 -13.57
N GLU A 348 26.35 17.48 -12.45
CA GLU A 348 26.93 17.78 -11.13
C GLU A 348 28.40 17.38 -11.09
N THR A 349 28.74 16.22 -11.65
CA THR A 349 30.14 15.79 -11.79
C THR A 349 30.93 16.78 -12.62
N LEU A 350 30.42 17.20 -13.79
CA LEU A 350 31.12 18.13 -14.67
C LEU A 350 31.30 19.51 -14.03
N ILE A 351 30.27 20.03 -13.36
CA ILE A 351 30.30 21.37 -12.75
C ILE A 351 31.15 21.37 -11.48
N PHE A 352 30.85 20.51 -10.50
CA PHE A 352 31.45 20.61 -9.18
C PHE A 352 32.89 20.13 -9.16
N THR A 353 33.29 19.17 -9.98
CA THR A 353 34.71 18.79 -10.07
C THR A 353 35.57 19.92 -10.63
N ASN A 354 35.06 20.70 -11.59
CA ASN A 354 35.78 21.84 -12.17
C ASN A 354 35.78 23.03 -11.22
N ILE A 355 34.62 23.43 -10.68
CA ILE A 355 34.52 24.55 -9.75
C ILE A 355 35.30 24.28 -8.46
N SER A 356 35.28 23.06 -7.93
CA SER A 356 36.05 22.72 -6.72
C SER A 356 37.56 22.82 -6.93
N LYS A 357 38.06 22.47 -8.13
CA LYS A 357 39.49 22.54 -8.46
C LYS A 357 39.96 23.93 -8.88
N LYS A 358 39.14 24.67 -9.61
CA LYS A 358 39.55 25.89 -10.35
C LYS A 358 38.82 27.16 -9.89
N GLY A 359 37.76 27.04 -9.09
CA GLY A 359 36.88 28.14 -8.69
C GLY A 359 35.86 28.56 -9.74
N LEU A 360 35.99 28.08 -10.99
CA LEU A 360 35.12 28.42 -12.12
C LEU A 360 35.07 27.28 -13.15
N LEU A 361 34.11 27.37 -14.07
CA LEU A 361 33.96 26.50 -15.22
C LEU A 361 33.72 27.36 -16.48
N ASN A 362 34.41 27.07 -17.60
CA ASN A 362 34.02 27.68 -18.89
C ASN A 362 32.63 27.16 -19.30
N ALA A 363 31.69 28.07 -19.59
CA ALA A 363 30.34 27.68 -19.98
C ALA A 363 30.31 26.78 -21.24
N ASP A 364 31.24 26.98 -22.19
CA ASP A 364 31.33 26.16 -23.42
C ASP A 364 31.61 24.68 -23.12
N ILE A 365 32.21 24.38 -21.95
CA ILE A 365 32.46 23.00 -21.53
C ILE A 365 31.13 22.26 -21.31
N LEU A 366 30.09 22.94 -20.82
CA LEU A 366 28.76 22.32 -20.71
C LEU A 366 28.23 21.92 -22.09
N SER A 367 28.37 22.80 -23.08
CA SER A 367 27.92 22.55 -24.44
C SER A 367 28.73 21.44 -25.11
N LEU A 368 30.07 21.50 -25.04
CA LEU A 368 30.99 20.61 -25.74
C LEU A 368 31.17 19.25 -25.05
N GLN A 369 31.48 19.24 -23.75
CA GLN A 369 31.75 18.03 -22.98
C GLN A 369 30.51 17.47 -22.31
N GLY A 370 29.55 18.32 -21.94
CA GLY A 370 28.26 17.89 -21.38
C GLY A 370 27.25 17.53 -22.47
N GLY A 371 27.34 18.16 -23.65
CA GLY A 371 26.35 18.00 -24.72
C GLY A 371 25.09 18.84 -24.47
N PHE A 372 25.22 19.91 -23.69
CA PHE A 372 24.13 20.79 -23.22
C PHE A 372 23.95 22.05 -24.07
N ALA A 373 24.29 21.98 -25.36
CA ALA A 373 24.30 23.14 -26.24
C ALA A 373 22.93 23.83 -26.27
N GLY A 374 22.88 25.09 -25.82
CA GLY A 374 21.66 25.89 -25.74
C GLY A 374 20.79 25.62 -24.52
N ALA A 375 21.23 24.77 -23.58
CA ALA A 375 20.51 24.42 -22.35
C ALA A 375 21.26 24.85 -21.08
N GLU A 376 22.31 25.66 -21.21
CA GLU A 376 23.23 25.99 -20.12
C GLU A 376 22.52 26.76 -19.00
N SER A 377 21.69 27.75 -19.34
CA SER A 377 20.91 28.53 -18.38
C SER A 377 19.92 27.68 -17.58
N GLU A 378 19.24 26.75 -18.23
CA GLU A 378 18.25 25.86 -17.63
C GLU A 378 18.93 24.90 -16.65
N ILE A 379 20.10 24.37 -17.01
CA ILE A 379 20.89 23.50 -16.14
C ILE A 379 21.37 24.25 -14.90
N ILE A 380 21.86 25.48 -15.05
CA ILE A 380 22.28 26.29 -13.91
C ILE A 380 21.09 26.62 -13.00
N THR A 381 19.93 26.93 -13.57
CA THR A 381 18.70 27.16 -12.82
C THR A 381 18.29 25.92 -12.02
N LEU A 382 18.35 24.75 -12.65
CA LEU A 382 18.07 23.46 -12.02
C LEU A 382 19.02 23.14 -10.87
N ILE A 383 20.33 23.35 -11.07
CA ILE A 383 21.32 23.17 -10.01
C ILE A 383 21.05 24.14 -8.85
N ASN A 384 20.75 25.40 -9.13
CA ASN A 384 20.50 26.41 -8.09
C ASN A 384 19.26 26.13 -7.22
N GLN A 385 18.37 25.22 -7.61
CA GLN A 385 17.25 24.78 -6.77
C GLN A 385 17.59 23.59 -5.88
N LYS A 386 18.60 22.80 -6.25
CA LYS A 386 19.02 21.59 -5.52
C LYS A 386 20.03 21.88 -4.42
N TYR A 387 20.68 23.05 -4.46
CA TYR A 387 21.81 23.38 -3.62
C TYR A 387 21.62 24.74 -2.95
N GLN A 388 22.19 24.89 -1.75
CA GLN A 388 22.15 26.13 -0.96
C GLN A 388 23.10 27.22 -1.47
N PHE A 389 24.01 26.88 -2.38
CA PHE A 389 24.85 27.83 -3.09
C PHE A 389 24.24 28.20 -4.44
N LYS A 390 24.71 29.31 -5.01
CA LYS A 390 24.25 29.81 -6.31
C LYS A 390 25.39 29.79 -7.31
N LEU A 391 25.12 29.19 -8.46
CA LEU A 391 25.91 29.28 -9.67
C LEU A 391 25.40 30.43 -10.53
N GLU A 392 26.32 31.21 -11.07
CA GLU A 392 26.03 32.34 -11.94
C GLU A 392 26.85 32.23 -13.22
N ILE A 393 26.20 32.48 -14.36
CA ILE A 393 26.87 32.63 -15.65
C ILE A 393 27.26 34.10 -15.80
N LEU A 394 28.57 34.37 -15.80
CA LEU A 394 29.13 35.70 -15.97
C LEU A 394 29.73 35.88 -17.36
N ASP A 395 29.56 37.07 -17.91
CA ASP A 395 30.30 37.52 -19.09
C ASP A 395 31.78 37.70 -18.72
N ASN A 396 32.65 37.03 -19.47
CA ASN A 396 34.09 37.08 -19.21
C ASN A 396 34.67 38.48 -19.48
N ASP A 397 33.98 39.34 -20.24
CA ASP A 397 34.33 40.77 -20.36
C ASP A 397 34.29 41.49 -19.00
N LEU A 398 33.35 41.16 -18.12
CA LEU A 398 33.26 41.76 -16.78
C LEU A 398 34.40 41.29 -15.88
N VAL A 399 34.75 40.01 -15.95
CA VAL A 399 35.89 39.44 -15.21
C VAL A 399 37.20 40.05 -15.71
N PHE A 400 37.33 40.22 -17.03
CA PHE A 400 38.50 40.86 -17.63
C PHE A 400 38.68 42.30 -17.14
N ARG A 401 37.61 43.10 -17.01
CA ARG A 401 37.71 44.45 -16.44
C ARG A 401 38.25 44.45 -15.00
N ARG A 402 37.87 43.48 -14.17
CA ARG A 402 38.39 43.34 -12.81
C ARG A 402 39.86 42.94 -12.80
N PHE A 403 40.28 42.06 -13.72
CA PHE A 403 41.68 41.69 -13.92
C PHE A 403 42.53 42.89 -14.33
N LEU A 404 42.04 43.72 -15.27
CA LEU A 404 42.72 44.95 -15.71
C LEU A 404 43.00 45.91 -14.54
N ASN A 405 42.06 46.07 -13.61
CA ASN A 405 42.23 46.94 -12.44
C ASN A 405 43.34 46.49 -11.46
N ARG A 406 43.80 45.23 -11.56
CA ARG A 406 44.92 44.69 -10.76
C ARG A 406 46.27 44.89 -11.43
N LEU A 407 46.28 45.22 -12.72
CA LEU A 407 47.48 45.43 -13.50
C LEU A 407 47.94 46.88 -13.40
N ASN A 408 49.26 47.10 -13.57
CA ASN A 408 49.75 48.45 -13.77
C ASN A 408 49.30 49.00 -15.15
N PRO A 409 49.29 50.34 -15.36
CA PRO A 409 48.75 50.94 -16.59
C PRO A 409 49.40 50.47 -17.90
N PHE A 410 50.64 49.97 -17.82
CA PHE A 410 51.35 49.43 -18.97
C PHE A 410 50.89 48.00 -19.31
N LYS A 411 50.84 47.10 -18.32
CA LYS A 411 50.33 45.73 -18.48
C LYS A 411 48.85 45.73 -18.85
N GLU A 412 48.07 46.68 -18.32
CA GLU A 412 46.66 46.86 -18.66
C GLU A 412 46.44 47.07 -20.17
N LYS A 413 47.11 48.09 -20.75
CA LYS A 413 47.03 48.37 -22.20
C LYS A 413 47.51 47.18 -23.04
N LEU A 414 48.55 46.50 -22.57
CA LEU A 414 49.08 45.32 -23.24
C LEU A 414 48.07 44.16 -23.23
N ALA A 415 47.44 43.89 -22.09
CA ALA A 415 46.43 42.84 -21.93
C ALA A 415 45.21 43.08 -22.84
N ILE A 416 44.72 44.33 -22.92
CA ILE A 416 43.61 44.69 -23.83
C ILE A 416 43.97 44.38 -25.29
N GLN A 417 45.18 44.76 -25.73
CA GLN A 417 45.64 44.51 -27.09
C GLN A 417 45.80 43.02 -27.37
N LEU A 418 46.42 42.27 -26.45
CA LEU A 418 46.61 40.82 -26.57
C LEU A 418 45.28 40.07 -26.64
N ARG A 419 44.33 40.41 -25.74
CA ARG A 419 42.99 39.81 -25.76
C ARG A 419 42.27 40.05 -27.09
N ASN A 420 42.34 41.26 -27.62
CA ASN A 420 41.74 41.60 -28.92
C ASN A 420 42.41 40.85 -30.09
N GLN A 421 43.74 40.70 -30.06
CA GLN A 421 44.48 39.95 -31.07
C GLN A 421 44.11 38.46 -31.01
N ILE A 422 44.10 37.85 -29.83
CA ILE A 422 43.72 36.44 -29.65
C ILE A 422 42.25 36.21 -29.98
N ARG A 423 41.34 37.15 -29.67
CA ARG A 423 39.93 37.03 -30.06
C ARG A 423 39.75 37.02 -31.58
N ARG A 424 40.55 37.80 -32.31
CA ARG A 424 40.46 37.94 -33.79
C ARG A 424 41.21 36.86 -34.55
N TYR A 425 42.35 36.41 -34.05
CA TYR A 425 43.26 35.53 -34.78
C TYR A 425 43.49 34.22 -34.03
N ILE A 426 43.33 33.09 -34.73
CA ILE A 426 43.61 31.75 -34.21
C ILE A 426 45.12 31.59 -33.92
N GLN A 427 45.97 32.24 -34.70
CA GLN A 427 47.42 32.25 -34.50
C GLN A 427 47.91 33.68 -34.29
N PHE A 428 48.72 33.88 -33.26
CA PHE A 428 49.26 35.17 -32.87
C PHE A 428 50.79 35.11 -32.78
N ASP A 429 51.50 35.80 -33.68
CA ASP A 429 52.96 35.89 -33.63
C ASP A 429 53.41 36.93 -32.60
N ILE A 430 53.96 36.44 -31.49
CA ILE A 430 54.42 37.27 -30.37
C ILE A 430 55.59 38.15 -30.78
N ASN A 431 56.49 37.65 -31.63
CA ASN A 431 57.67 38.39 -32.06
C ASN A 431 57.29 39.52 -33.00
N GLU A 432 56.36 39.30 -33.92
CA GLU A 432 55.83 40.33 -34.81
C GLU A 432 55.06 41.41 -34.01
N PHE A 433 54.25 40.99 -33.04
CA PHE A 433 53.59 41.91 -32.13
C PHE A 433 54.60 42.78 -31.37
N CYS A 434 55.64 42.18 -30.77
CA CYS A 434 56.69 42.92 -30.07
C CYS A 434 57.44 43.89 -31.01
N LYS A 435 57.78 43.46 -32.24
CA LYS A 435 58.41 44.33 -33.25
C LYS A 435 57.55 45.55 -33.53
N THR A 436 56.25 45.36 -33.72
CA THR A 436 55.29 46.42 -34.05
C THR A 436 55.12 47.40 -32.88
N GLN A 437 54.96 46.90 -31.66
CA GLN A 437 54.81 47.72 -30.45
C GLN A 437 56.08 48.49 -30.07
N ASN A 438 57.25 48.07 -30.57
CA ASN A 438 58.56 48.65 -30.23
C ASN A 438 59.15 49.56 -31.32
N ARG A 439 58.50 49.74 -32.48
CA ARG A 439 59.04 50.46 -33.66
C ARG A 439 59.64 51.83 -33.32
N ASN A 440 59.06 52.56 -32.36
CA ASN A 440 59.49 53.91 -31.96
C ASN A 440 59.88 54.04 -30.47
N LYS A 441 60.22 52.92 -29.80
CA LYS A 441 60.56 52.92 -28.36
C LYS A 441 62.06 52.78 -28.11
N LYS A 442 62.57 53.55 -27.14
CA LYS A 442 63.95 53.43 -26.62
C LYS A 442 64.17 52.01 -26.08
N ARG A 443 65.40 51.48 -26.22
CA ARG A 443 65.73 50.07 -25.88
C ARG A 443 65.32 49.66 -24.46
N ALA A 444 65.43 50.58 -23.50
CA ALA A 444 65.04 50.37 -22.10
C ALA A 444 63.52 50.26 -21.85
N SER A 445 62.68 50.73 -22.78
CA SER A 445 61.21 50.70 -22.66
C SER A 445 60.54 49.77 -23.68
N ARG A 446 61.32 48.88 -24.31
CA ARG A 446 60.81 47.89 -25.27
C ARG A 446 60.16 46.72 -24.54
N ILE A 447 59.03 46.27 -25.07
CA ILE A 447 58.32 45.07 -24.61
C ILE A 447 59.12 43.84 -25.03
N LYS A 448 59.43 42.94 -24.10
CA LYS A 448 60.09 41.66 -24.43
C LYS A 448 59.05 40.59 -24.73
N ALA A 449 59.43 39.61 -25.54
CA ALA A 449 58.57 38.46 -25.82
C ALA A 449 58.27 37.65 -24.56
N ASP A 450 59.20 37.56 -23.61
CA ASP A 450 58.98 36.85 -22.34
C ASP A 450 57.91 37.55 -21.49
N ASP A 451 57.89 38.89 -21.43
CA ASP A 451 56.86 39.66 -20.71
C ASP A 451 55.46 39.43 -21.31
N VAL A 452 55.38 39.29 -22.64
CA VAL A 452 54.13 38.96 -23.33
C VAL A 452 53.69 37.54 -23.01
N ILE A 453 54.62 36.58 -22.99
CA ILE A 453 54.30 35.18 -22.67
C ILE A 453 53.84 35.05 -21.22
N GLU A 454 54.50 35.72 -20.29
CA GLU A 454 54.10 35.76 -18.88
C GLU A 454 52.69 36.32 -18.74
N LEU A 455 52.39 37.45 -19.40
CA LEU A 455 51.05 38.03 -19.37
C LEU A 455 50.00 37.14 -20.04
N LEU A 456 50.34 36.46 -21.14
CA LEU A 456 49.45 35.48 -21.77
C LEU A 456 49.17 34.30 -20.83
N GLN A 457 50.17 33.82 -20.11
CA GLN A 457 50.02 32.77 -19.09
C GLN A 457 49.18 33.24 -17.89
N GLU A 458 49.36 34.48 -17.43
CA GLU A 458 48.51 35.09 -16.39
C GLU A 458 47.04 35.16 -16.88
N MET A 459 46.83 35.59 -18.12
CA MET A 459 45.49 35.69 -18.73
C MET A 459 44.84 34.32 -18.98
N GLU A 460 45.64 33.32 -19.34
CA GLU A 460 45.19 31.94 -19.50
C GLU A 460 44.83 31.29 -18.15
N LYS A 461 45.59 31.60 -17.08
CA LYS A 461 45.28 31.17 -15.70
C LYS A 461 43.96 31.75 -15.19
N GLU A 462 43.59 32.95 -15.63
CA GLU A 462 42.31 33.59 -15.36
C GLU A 462 41.20 33.19 -16.36
N TYR A 463 41.48 32.21 -17.24
CA TYR A 463 40.52 31.60 -18.17
C TYR A 463 39.87 32.57 -19.16
N PHE A 464 40.60 33.58 -19.66
CA PHE A 464 40.10 34.42 -20.76
C PHE A 464 40.11 33.69 -22.11
N PHE A 465 41.04 32.75 -22.28
CA PHE A 465 41.21 31.90 -23.46
C PHE A 465 42.12 30.73 -23.08
N THR A 466 42.15 29.69 -23.92
CA THR A 466 43.10 28.57 -23.81
C THR A 466 43.91 28.46 -25.09
N GLY A 467 45.14 28.00 -24.99
CA GLY A 467 45.99 27.80 -26.14
C GLY A 467 47.33 27.19 -25.79
N HIS A 468 48.22 27.16 -26.77
CA HIS A 468 49.58 26.70 -26.55
C HIS A 468 50.57 27.50 -27.36
N LEU A 469 51.79 27.60 -26.83
CA LEU A 469 52.88 28.28 -27.48
C LEU A 469 53.63 27.30 -28.39
N LYS A 470 53.61 27.58 -29.70
CA LYS A 470 54.35 26.85 -30.71
C LYS A 470 55.59 27.64 -31.11
N ILE A 471 56.76 27.01 -31.01
CA ILE A 471 58.01 27.59 -31.48
C ILE A 471 58.24 27.11 -32.92
N GLN A 472 58.20 28.02 -33.88
CA GLN A 472 58.51 27.72 -35.28
C GLN A 472 59.91 28.24 -35.63
N PRO A 473 60.79 27.42 -36.23
CA PRO A 473 62.05 27.90 -36.80
C PRO A 473 61.76 28.66 -38.10
N GLN A 474 62.16 29.93 -38.18
CA GLN A 474 62.07 30.73 -39.42
C GLN A 474 63.38 30.69 -40.21
N LEU A 475 64.54 30.68 -39.53
CA LEU A 475 65.90 30.55 -40.07
C LEU A 475 66.84 29.96 -38.98
N VAL A 476 68.07 29.53 -39.32
CA VAL A 476 69.03 28.82 -38.43
C VAL A 476 69.26 29.50 -37.07
N PHE A 477 69.10 30.82 -36.96
CA PHE A 477 69.29 31.59 -35.72
C PHE A 477 68.06 32.34 -35.20
N PHE A 478 66.89 32.24 -35.87
CA PHE A 478 65.68 32.97 -35.48
C PHE A 478 64.48 32.05 -35.30
N LYS A 479 63.94 32.02 -34.07
CA LYS A 479 62.76 31.25 -33.68
C LYS A 479 61.57 32.21 -33.52
N SER A 480 60.49 32.01 -34.29
CA SER A 480 59.21 32.69 -34.03
C SER A 480 58.46 31.98 -32.91
N ARG A 481 57.88 32.78 -32.01
CA ARG A 481 57.03 32.29 -30.93
C ARG A 481 55.59 32.62 -31.31
N ILE A 482 54.82 31.60 -31.65
CA ILE A 482 53.43 31.74 -32.08
C ILE A 482 52.55 31.17 -31.00
N TYR A 483 51.63 31.98 -30.49
CA TYR A 483 50.55 31.50 -29.65
C TYR A 483 49.41 31.01 -30.53
N VAL A 484 49.03 29.74 -30.38
CA VAL A 484 47.90 29.14 -31.09
C VAL A 484 46.74 29.06 -30.11
N ARG A 485 45.66 29.79 -30.41
CA ARG A 485 44.43 29.76 -29.64
C ARG A 485 43.67 28.48 -29.91
N GLU A 486 43.33 27.78 -28.84
CA GLU A 486 42.43 26.62 -28.87
C GLU A 486 40.99 27.06 -28.66
N ASN A 487 40.73 27.84 -27.61
CA ASN A 487 39.40 28.41 -27.36
C ASN A 487 39.48 29.85 -26.84
N PHE A 488 38.45 30.65 -27.13
CA PHE A 488 38.23 31.94 -26.50
C PHE A 488 37.02 31.81 -25.57
N VAL A 489 37.15 32.21 -24.31
CA VAL A 489 36.10 31.99 -23.32
C VAL A 489 35.22 33.23 -23.22
N ASP A 490 34.01 33.16 -23.76
CA ASP A 490 33.06 34.29 -23.71
C ASP A 490 32.30 34.33 -22.37
N LYS A 491 31.97 33.17 -21.79
CA LYS A 491 31.20 33.06 -20.55
C LYS A 491 31.82 32.07 -19.59
N ILE A 492 31.78 32.39 -18.30
CA ILE A 492 32.21 31.50 -17.22
C ILE A 492 31.06 31.26 -16.26
N ILE A 493 31.07 30.10 -15.62
CA ILE A 493 30.19 29.74 -14.51
C ILE A 493 31.02 29.83 -13.24
N VAL A 494 30.55 30.64 -12.29
CA VAL A 494 31.16 30.79 -10.97
C VAL A 494 30.16 30.39 -9.90
N CYS A 495 30.68 30.01 -8.73
CA CYS A 495 29.87 29.79 -7.54
C CYS A 495 30.05 30.94 -6.57
N ASN A 496 28.96 31.37 -5.92
CA ASN A 496 29.00 32.40 -4.88
C ASN A 496 29.68 31.93 -3.58
N ARG A 497 30.01 30.64 -3.45
CA ARG A 497 30.70 30.03 -2.31
C ARG A 497 31.75 29.04 -2.80
N GLN A 498 32.71 28.73 -1.95
CA GLN A 498 33.67 27.66 -2.22
C GLN A 498 32.94 26.30 -2.15
N VAL A 499 33.18 25.46 -3.15
CA VAL A 499 32.54 24.15 -3.26
C VAL A 499 33.59 23.05 -3.10
N ASN A 500 33.30 22.07 -2.24
CA ASN A 500 34.07 20.84 -2.13
C ASN A 500 33.25 19.67 -2.69
N TRP A 501 33.72 19.07 -3.77
CA TRP A 501 33.01 17.96 -4.42
C TRP A 501 32.88 16.72 -3.51
N GLN A 502 33.89 16.42 -2.69
CA GLN A 502 33.85 15.28 -1.79
C GLN A 502 32.77 15.48 -0.72
N ASN A 503 32.70 16.66 -0.09
CA ASN A 503 31.67 16.94 0.90
C ASN A 503 30.25 16.89 0.31
N ILE A 504 30.07 17.29 -0.96
CA ILE A 504 28.78 17.13 -1.65
C ILE A 504 28.42 15.65 -1.82
N LEU A 505 29.39 14.79 -2.14
CA LEU A 505 29.15 13.34 -2.24
C LEU A 505 28.76 12.75 -0.88
N ASP A 506 29.45 13.15 0.19
CA ASP A 506 29.17 12.67 1.55
C ASP A 506 27.75 13.12 2.00
N GLU A 507 27.38 14.38 1.74
CA GLU A 507 26.02 14.88 1.98
C GLU A 507 24.97 14.13 1.14
N LYS A 508 25.27 13.78 -0.11
CA LYS A 508 24.34 13.00 -0.94
C LYS A 508 24.09 11.61 -0.38
N GLN A 509 25.13 10.93 0.09
CA GLN A 509 24.99 9.63 0.75
C GLN A 509 24.13 9.76 2.00
N ARG A 510 24.37 10.78 2.83
CA ARG A 510 23.55 11.06 4.01
C ARG A 510 22.08 11.33 3.65
N LEU A 511 21.82 12.06 2.56
CA LEU A 511 20.47 12.30 2.07
C LEU A 511 19.79 10.98 1.65
N GLU A 512 20.50 10.07 0.99
CA GLU A 512 19.97 8.74 0.62
C GLU A 512 19.57 7.93 1.86
N ASP A 513 20.40 7.93 2.91
CA ASP A 513 20.08 7.27 4.18
C ASP A 513 18.79 7.85 4.81
N ILE A 514 18.66 9.17 4.84
CA ILE A 514 17.47 9.87 5.36
C ILE A 514 16.21 9.51 4.56
N ILE A 515 16.33 9.41 3.24
CA ILE A 515 15.21 9.00 2.37
C ILE A 515 14.75 7.58 2.74
N VAL A 516 15.69 6.66 2.95
CA VAL A 516 15.39 5.30 3.36
C VAL A 516 14.72 5.27 4.73
N ASP A 517 15.20 6.07 5.69
CA ASP A 517 14.61 6.18 7.02
C ASP A 517 13.15 6.69 6.96
N ILE A 518 12.88 7.75 6.19
CA ILE A 518 11.52 8.28 6.00
C ILE A 518 10.61 7.22 5.37
N TYR A 519 11.09 6.52 4.34
CA TYR A 519 10.33 5.46 3.70
C TYR A 519 9.98 4.33 4.69
N ASN A 520 10.97 3.84 5.45
CA ASN A 520 10.77 2.76 6.40
C ASN A 520 9.78 3.14 7.51
N MET A 521 9.92 4.34 8.08
CA MET A 521 9.00 4.82 9.11
C MET A 521 7.59 5.07 8.58
N THR A 522 7.46 5.59 7.36
CA THR A 522 6.15 5.74 6.68
C THR A 522 5.45 4.39 6.58
N ASN A 523 6.16 3.36 6.08
CA ASN A 523 5.61 2.01 5.93
C ASN A 523 5.28 1.36 7.29
N GLU A 524 6.11 1.57 8.32
CA GLU A 524 5.83 1.08 9.67
C GLU A 524 4.52 1.68 10.21
N ILE A 525 4.31 2.99 10.03
CA ILE A 525 3.09 3.66 10.48
C ILE A 525 1.85 3.22 9.69
N GLU A 526 1.95 3.14 8.36
CA GLU A 526 0.84 2.66 7.50
C GLU A 526 0.37 1.26 7.88
N THR A 527 1.30 0.37 8.24
CA THR A 527 1.00 -1.03 8.61
C THR A 527 0.63 -1.21 10.08
N SER A 528 1.01 -0.27 10.96
CA SER A 528 0.83 -0.37 12.41
C SER A 528 -0.62 -0.58 12.85
N LYS A 529 -1.57 0.08 12.18
CA LYS A 529 -3.02 -0.03 12.44
C LYS A 529 -3.51 -1.46 12.25
N LEU A 530 -3.21 -2.04 11.09
CA LEU A 530 -3.62 -3.40 10.74
C LEU A 530 -2.94 -4.42 11.67
N ARG A 531 -1.63 -4.27 11.90
CA ARG A 531 -0.88 -5.15 12.81
C ARG A 531 -1.47 -5.15 14.21
N THR A 532 -1.73 -3.97 14.77
CA THR A 532 -2.33 -3.82 16.11
C THR A 532 -3.72 -4.47 16.17
N MET A 533 -4.54 -4.26 15.14
CA MET A 533 -5.87 -4.87 15.05
C MET A 533 -5.80 -6.39 15.04
N THR A 534 -4.99 -6.97 14.14
CA THR A 534 -4.85 -8.43 13.99
C THR A 534 -4.25 -9.07 15.24
N GLU A 535 -3.25 -8.44 15.86
CA GLU A 535 -2.62 -8.95 17.07
C GLU A 535 -3.62 -9.00 18.23
N ILE A 536 -4.38 -7.93 18.46
CA ILE A 536 -5.39 -7.92 19.53
C ILE A 536 -6.55 -8.88 19.23
N GLU A 537 -7.01 -8.95 17.97
CA GLU A 537 -8.02 -9.93 17.57
C GLU A 537 -7.55 -11.37 17.84
N SER A 538 -6.28 -11.68 17.58
CA SER A 538 -5.73 -13.00 17.89
C SER A 538 -5.75 -13.29 19.40
N MET A 539 -5.43 -12.30 20.25
CA MET A 539 -5.47 -12.44 21.70
C MET A 539 -6.90 -12.67 22.21
N ILE A 540 -7.89 -11.99 21.60
CA ILE A 540 -9.31 -12.19 21.88
C ILE A 540 -9.73 -13.61 21.49
N LEU A 541 -9.31 -14.10 20.32
CA LEU A 541 -9.65 -15.45 19.83
C LEU A 541 -9.05 -16.56 20.71
N VAL A 542 -7.83 -16.37 21.22
CA VAL A 542 -7.18 -17.33 22.13
C VAL A 542 -7.77 -17.26 23.55
N GLY A 543 -8.67 -16.31 23.82
CA GLY A 543 -9.36 -16.19 25.10
C GLY A 543 -8.47 -15.71 26.25
N LEU A 544 -7.49 -14.83 25.95
CA LEU A 544 -6.67 -14.20 26.98
C LEU A 544 -7.51 -13.28 27.88
N ASN A 545 -7.01 -13.00 29.08
CA ASN A 545 -7.68 -12.13 30.04
C ASN A 545 -7.87 -10.71 29.44
N PRO A 546 -9.11 -10.16 29.41
CA PRO A 546 -9.41 -8.85 28.84
C PRO A 546 -8.53 -7.71 29.35
N MET A 547 -8.17 -7.71 30.64
CA MET A 547 -7.32 -6.68 31.23
C MET A 547 -5.90 -6.69 30.62
N LYS A 548 -5.32 -7.88 30.38
CA LYS A 548 -4.01 -8.01 29.73
C LYS A 548 -4.06 -7.55 28.27
N ILE A 549 -5.17 -7.82 27.59
CA ILE A 549 -5.38 -7.38 26.20
C ILE A 549 -5.44 -5.84 26.12
N GLU A 550 -6.14 -5.19 27.04
CA GLU A 550 -6.19 -3.72 27.11
C GLU A 550 -4.82 -3.09 27.40
N GLU A 551 -4.05 -3.69 28.31
CA GLU A 551 -2.69 -3.22 28.61
C GLU A 551 -1.77 -3.34 27.39
N HIS A 552 -1.84 -4.48 26.69
CA HIS A 552 -1.06 -4.70 25.46
C HIS A 552 -1.46 -3.74 24.34
N LEU A 553 -2.75 -3.50 24.14
CA LEU A 553 -3.24 -2.49 23.19
C LEU A 553 -2.71 -1.09 23.52
N LYS A 554 -2.77 -0.68 24.80
CA LYS A 554 -2.22 0.61 25.24
C LYS A 554 -0.72 0.68 24.99
N PHE A 555 0.01 -0.41 25.22
CA PHE A 555 1.44 -0.49 24.96
C PHE A 555 1.77 -0.33 23.48
N LEU A 556 1.11 -1.08 22.58
CA LEU A 556 1.33 -1.01 21.13
C LEU A 556 1.05 0.40 20.57
N ILE A 557 -0.07 1.00 20.98
CA ILE A 557 -0.42 2.38 20.60
C ILE A 557 0.64 3.36 21.11
N LYS A 558 0.99 3.28 22.41
CA LYS A 558 1.97 4.19 23.02
C LYS A 558 3.34 4.07 22.37
N LYS A 559 3.81 2.86 22.12
CA LYS A 559 5.10 2.61 21.44
C LYS A 559 5.10 3.29 20.07
N THR A 560 4.10 3.00 19.24
CA THR A 560 4.03 3.56 17.88
C THR A 560 3.95 5.09 17.88
N LEU A 561 3.19 5.69 18.82
CA LEU A 561 3.13 7.15 18.96
C LEU A 561 4.47 7.76 19.41
N ILE A 562 5.20 7.10 20.30
CA ILE A 562 6.54 7.55 20.73
C ILE A 562 7.52 7.48 19.56
N ASP A 563 7.57 6.35 18.86
CA ASP A 563 8.47 6.15 17.71
C ASP A 563 8.19 7.19 16.62
N ALA A 564 6.91 7.44 16.32
CA ALA A 564 6.51 8.47 15.38
C ALA A 564 6.88 9.89 15.85
N THR A 565 6.71 10.20 17.12
CA THR A 565 7.06 11.52 17.67
C THR A 565 8.57 11.75 17.70
N PHE A 566 9.35 10.71 17.99
CA PHE A 566 10.80 10.77 17.91
C PHE A 566 11.24 11.04 16.47
N PHE A 567 10.69 10.29 15.52
CA PHE A 567 11.03 10.46 14.10
C PHE A 567 10.62 11.83 13.54
N GLN A 568 9.46 12.36 13.95
CA GLN A 568 9.02 13.71 13.58
C GLN A 568 10.04 14.78 13.99
N LYS A 569 10.63 14.66 15.20
CA LYS A 569 11.71 15.57 15.64
C LYS A 569 12.96 15.42 14.79
N THR A 570 13.30 14.20 14.39
CA THR A 570 14.44 13.93 13.50
C THR A 570 14.24 14.57 12.12
N ILE A 571 13.01 14.54 11.59
CA ILE A 571 12.69 15.23 10.32
C ILE A 571 12.89 16.74 10.44
N GLU A 572 12.48 17.34 11.56
CA GLU A 572 12.67 18.77 11.82
C GLU A 572 14.16 19.14 11.83
N THR A 573 15.04 18.26 12.33
CA THR A 573 16.49 18.50 12.35
C THR A 573 17.15 18.36 10.98
N PHE A 574 16.66 17.50 10.08
CA PHE A 574 17.27 17.26 8.77
C PHE A 574 17.43 18.52 7.93
N THR A 575 16.56 19.52 8.09
CA THR A 575 16.65 20.79 7.35
C THR A 575 17.93 21.58 7.67
N THR A 576 18.55 21.32 8.82
CA THR A 576 19.74 22.02 9.30
C THR A 576 21.04 21.23 9.18
N GLU A 577 20.98 19.95 8.82
CA GLU A 577 22.15 19.05 8.75
C GLU A 577 23.05 19.27 7.53
N PHE A 578 22.53 19.90 6.47
CA PHE A 578 23.21 20.01 5.17
C PHE A 578 23.79 21.40 4.94
N VAL A 579 25.03 21.47 4.45
CA VAL A 579 25.74 22.73 4.13
C VAL A 579 25.62 23.08 2.65
N TYR A 580 25.63 22.08 1.77
CA TYR A 580 25.60 22.28 0.32
C TYR A 580 24.26 21.93 -0.30
N ILE A 581 23.65 20.83 0.12
CA ILE A 581 22.39 20.32 -0.44
C ILE A 581 21.20 21.06 0.16
N GLN A 582 20.19 21.39 -0.64
CA GLN A 582 18.91 21.93 -0.16
C GLN A 582 17.95 20.78 0.14
N PRO A 583 17.74 20.38 1.42
CA PRO A 583 17.02 19.14 1.75
C PRO A 583 15.53 19.22 1.38
N GLU A 584 14.94 20.41 1.52
CA GLU A 584 13.55 20.69 1.12
C GLU A 584 13.28 20.28 -0.33
N PHE A 585 14.25 20.47 -1.24
CA PHE A 585 14.08 20.09 -2.65
C PHE A 585 13.83 18.58 -2.81
N PHE A 586 14.50 17.76 -2.00
CA PHE A 586 14.49 16.30 -2.14
C PHE A 586 13.45 15.62 -1.26
N LEU A 587 13.17 16.19 -0.09
CA LEU A 587 12.40 15.56 0.97
C LEU A 587 10.97 16.08 1.09
N LYS A 588 10.60 17.20 0.42
CA LYS A 588 9.30 17.86 0.61
C LYS A 588 8.11 16.92 0.48
N SER A 589 8.01 16.14 -0.60
CA SER A 589 6.88 15.22 -0.78
C SER A 589 6.83 14.12 0.28
N ASP A 590 8.00 13.61 0.66
CA ASP A 590 8.13 12.50 1.58
C ASP A 590 7.76 12.97 3.00
N ILE A 591 8.20 14.18 3.37
CA ILE A 591 7.83 14.88 4.61
C ILE A 591 6.34 15.25 4.63
N GLU A 592 5.76 15.72 3.53
CA GLU A 592 4.32 16.03 3.44
C GLU A 592 3.47 14.77 3.63
N ASN A 593 3.85 13.64 3.00
CA ASN A 593 3.16 12.37 3.19
C ASN A 593 3.28 11.87 4.63
N TRP A 594 4.49 11.90 5.19
CA TRP A 594 4.73 11.57 6.59
C TRP A 594 3.88 12.45 7.53
N SER A 595 3.87 13.77 7.33
CA SER A 595 3.12 14.71 8.16
C SER A 595 1.62 14.42 8.14
N ARG A 596 1.08 14.07 6.96
CA ARG A 596 -0.32 13.65 6.81
C ARG A 596 -0.63 12.40 7.65
N LEU A 597 0.21 11.37 7.57
CA LEU A 597 0.06 10.12 8.32
C LEU A 597 0.23 10.33 9.82
N TYR A 598 1.26 11.07 10.23
CA TYR A 598 1.52 11.41 11.63
C TYR A 598 0.33 12.13 12.25
N ASN A 599 -0.24 13.10 11.54
CA ASN A 599 -1.40 13.86 12.01
C ASN A 599 -2.69 13.02 12.11
N SER A 600 -2.86 11.99 11.27
CA SER A 600 -4.03 11.09 11.36
C SER A 600 -3.87 9.97 12.39
N LEU A 601 -2.62 9.65 12.78
CA LEU A 601 -2.26 8.50 13.60
C LEU A 601 -3.05 8.40 14.91
N GLN A 602 -3.22 9.52 15.63
CA GLN A 602 -3.94 9.54 16.90
C GLN A 602 -5.43 9.21 16.73
N SER A 603 -6.04 9.71 15.65
CA SER A 603 -7.44 9.41 15.30
C SER A 603 -7.59 7.94 14.90
N ASP A 604 -6.67 7.43 14.08
CA ASP A 604 -6.66 6.02 13.67
C ASP A 604 -6.56 5.07 14.86
N PHE A 605 -5.66 5.32 15.81
CA PHE A 605 -5.54 4.50 17.02
C PHE A 605 -6.71 4.69 17.99
N HIS A 606 -7.34 5.86 18.02
CA HIS A 606 -8.59 6.04 18.75
C HIS A 606 -9.69 5.13 18.19
N ASN A 607 -9.83 5.07 16.86
CA ASN A 607 -10.80 4.19 16.20
C ASN A 607 -10.51 2.71 16.46
N VAL A 608 -9.24 2.28 16.35
CA VAL A 608 -8.83 0.91 16.71
C VAL A 608 -9.20 0.60 18.16
N LYS A 609 -8.89 1.51 19.09
CA LYS A 609 -9.25 1.35 20.50
C LYS A 609 -10.76 1.21 20.70
N MET A 610 -11.58 2.03 20.05
CA MET A 610 -13.04 1.96 20.14
C MET A 610 -13.57 0.61 19.64
N ILE A 611 -13.15 0.16 18.45
CA ILE A 611 -13.60 -1.11 17.87
C ILE A 611 -13.22 -2.29 18.78
N LEU A 612 -11.98 -2.30 19.28
CA LEU A 612 -11.49 -3.37 20.14
C LEU A 612 -12.12 -3.35 21.52
N THR A 613 -12.46 -2.17 22.07
CA THR A 613 -13.19 -2.06 23.34
C THR A 613 -14.57 -2.72 23.24
N VAL A 614 -15.31 -2.49 22.14
CA VAL A 614 -16.60 -3.16 21.89
C VAL A 614 -16.45 -4.68 21.83
N LYS A 615 -15.39 -5.19 21.17
CA LYS A 615 -15.10 -6.63 21.13
C LYS A 615 -14.72 -7.20 22.50
N LEU A 616 -13.95 -6.45 23.29
CA LEU A 616 -13.55 -6.83 24.64
C LEU A 616 -14.73 -6.86 25.62
N ASP A 617 -15.64 -5.89 25.53
CA ASP A 617 -16.84 -5.87 26.38
C ASP A 617 -17.76 -7.06 26.07
N LYS A 618 -17.90 -7.42 24.79
CA LYS A 618 -18.61 -8.64 24.41
C LYS A 618 -17.94 -9.90 24.96
N LEU A 619 -16.61 -9.98 24.92
CA LEU A 619 -15.86 -11.11 25.51
C LEU A 619 -16.05 -11.17 27.04
N ARG A 620 -16.05 -10.03 27.73
CA ARG A 620 -16.34 -9.96 29.18
C ARG A 620 -17.74 -10.48 29.48
N GLU A 621 -18.74 -10.02 28.73
CA GLU A 621 -20.11 -10.48 28.88
C GLU A 621 -20.22 -12.00 28.69
N ASP A 622 -19.59 -12.55 27.65
CA ASP A 622 -19.59 -14.00 27.41
C ASP A 622 -18.90 -14.79 28.54
N ILE A 623 -17.80 -14.28 29.11
CA ILE A 623 -17.13 -14.88 30.27
C ILE A 623 -18.03 -14.85 31.51
N ASP A 624 -18.69 -13.73 31.79
CA ASP A 624 -19.59 -13.59 32.93
C ASP A 624 -20.81 -14.51 32.80
N GLN A 625 -21.39 -14.61 31.60
CA GLN A 625 -22.49 -15.53 31.30
C GLN A 625 -22.07 -16.99 31.49
N LYS A 626 -20.84 -17.36 31.08
CA LYS A 626 -20.28 -18.70 31.32
C LYS A 626 -20.09 -18.98 32.80
N ASN A 627 -19.61 -18.01 33.58
CA ASN A 627 -19.46 -18.15 35.03
C ASN A 627 -20.82 -18.32 35.74
N LEU A 628 -21.85 -17.59 35.31
CA LEU A 628 -23.22 -17.78 35.81
C LEU A 628 -23.76 -19.18 35.49
N LEU A 629 -23.44 -19.70 34.31
CA LEU A 629 -23.85 -21.05 33.89
C LEU A 629 -23.19 -22.15 34.73
N LEU A 630 -21.88 -22.01 35.02
CA LEU A 630 -21.18 -22.90 35.96
C LEU A 630 -21.75 -22.82 37.38
N THR A 631 -22.16 -21.62 37.81
CA THR A 631 -22.79 -21.41 39.12
C THR A 631 -24.16 -22.09 39.19
N LEU A 632 -24.97 -21.99 38.14
CA LEU A 632 -26.25 -22.67 38.00
C LEU A 632 -26.08 -24.19 38.08
N GLU A 633 -25.13 -24.74 37.32
CA GLU A 633 -24.85 -26.18 37.32
C GLU A 633 -24.48 -26.69 38.71
N LYS A 634 -23.54 -26.00 39.37
CA LYS A 634 -23.12 -26.33 40.73
C LYS A 634 -24.30 -26.29 41.69
N ARG A 635 -25.18 -25.28 41.57
CA ARG A 635 -26.32 -25.12 42.47
C ARG A 635 -27.41 -26.17 42.24
N ILE A 636 -27.72 -26.49 40.98
CA ILE A 636 -28.64 -27.59 40.64
C ILE A 636 -28.14 -28.89 41.25
N ASN A 637 -26.87 -29.25 41.04
CA ASN A 637 -26.31 -30.48 41.60
C ASN A 637 -26.35 -30.52 43.14
N GLN A 638 -26.07 -29.39 43.80
CA GLN A 638 -26.16 -29.30 45.27
C GLN A 638 -27.59 -29.49 45.79
N ILE A 639 -28.57 -28.83 45.18
CA ILE A 639 -29.98 -28.90 45.58
C ILE A 639 -30.53 -30.30 45.32
N LEU A 640 -30.22 -30.91 44.17
CA LEU A 640 -30.64 -32.27 43.86
C LEU A 640 -30.15 -33.25 44.92
N ASN A 641 -28.87 -33.17 45.31
CA ASN A 641 -28.34 -34.03 46.36
C ASN A 641 -29.07 -33.86 47.70
N LEU A 642 -29.36 -32.62 48.11
CA LEU A 642 -30.11 -32.35 49.35
C LEU A 642 -31.54 -32.89 49.29
N LEU A 643 -32.28 -32.63 48.21
CA LEU A 643 -33.67 -33.08 48.07
C LEU A 643 -33.77 -34.61 47.99
N THR A 644 -32.83 -35.27 47.31
CA THR A 644 -32.77 -36.74 47.30
C THR A 644 -32.56 -37.30 48.70
N GLU A 645 -31.68 -36.68 49.50
CA GLU A 645 -31.45 -37.08 50.89
C GLU A 645 -32.70 -36.84 51.76
N GLU A 646 -33.38 -35.70 51.60
CA GLU A 646 -34.64 -35.40 52.30
C GLU A 646 -35.75 -36.42 51.97
N ILE A 647 -35.88 -36.84 50.71
CA ILE A 647 -36.87 -37.84 50.30
C ILE A 647 -36.54 -39.23 50.86
N VAL A 648 -35.27 -39.64 50.80
CA VAL A 648 -34.84 -40.92 51.38
C VAL A 648 -35.09 -40.93 52.90
N ASN A 649 -34.83 -39.80 53.58
CA ASN A 649 -35.13 -39.67 55.00
C ASN A 649 -36.63 -39.75 55.27
N PHE A 650 -37.46 -39.08 54.46
CA PHE A 650 -38.90 -39.16 54.56
C PHE A 650 -39.42 -40.60 54.35
N GLU A 651 -38.92 -41.34 53.35
CA GLU A 651 -39.30 -42.73 53.12
C GLU A 651 -38.89 -43.65 54.28
N ASN A 652 -37.71 -43.44 54.86
CA ASN A 652 -37.27 -44.17 56.06
C ASN A 652 -38.15 -43.86 57.28
N GLU A 653 -38.51 -42.59 57.49
CA GLU A 653 -39.43 -42.18 58.54
C GLU A 653 -40.81 -42.81 58.33
N PHE A 654 -41.32 -42.80 57.10
CA PHE A 654 -42.57 -43.47 56.71
C PHE A 654 -42.55 -44.96 57.09
N ILE A 655 -41.51 -45.68 56.68
CA ILE A 655 -41.34 -47.11 56.99
C ILE A 655 -41.29 -47.31 58.52
N SER A 656 -40.47 -46.53 59.22
CA SER A 656 -40.27 -46.69 60.66
C SER A 656 -41.54 -46.41 61.47
N ALA A 657 -42.32 -45.40 61.08
CA ALA A 657 -43.54 -45.00 61.75
C ALA A 657 -44.63 -46.09 61.67
N PHE A 658 -44.72 -46.78 60.52
CA PHE A 658 -45.74 -47.82 60.29
C PHE A 658 -45.30 -49.24 60.61
N ILE A 659 -44.00 -49.49 60.82
CA ILE A 659 -43.51 -50.76 61.37
C ILE A 659 -44.00 -50.97 62.82
N ILE A 660 -44.12 -49.88 63.59
CA ILE A 660 -44.44 -49.95 65.03
C ILE A 660 -45.96 -50.04 65.25
N GLU A 661 -46.73 -49.10 64.69
CA GLU A 661 -48.19 -49.09 64.82
C GLU A 661 -48.82 -48.16 63.77
N TYR A 662 -49.89 -48.62 63.13
CA TYR A 662 -50.67 -47.77 62.23
C TYR A 662 -51.60 -46.85 63.02
N SER A 663 -51.17 -45.61 63.29
CA SER A 663 -51.88 -44.66 64.17
C SER A 663 -52.11 -43.28 63.54
N ARG A 664 -53.16 -42.59 64.00
CA ARG A 664 -53.51 -41.22 63.58
C ARG A 664 -52.37 -40.22 63.80
N LYS A 665 -51.67 -40.36 64.92
CA LYS A 665 -50.54 -39.48 65.28
C LYS A 665 -49.35 -39.68 64.35
N ALA A 666 -49.07 -40.91 63.91
CA ALA A 666 -48.01 -41.20 62.95
C ALA A 666 -48.31 -40.55 61.58
N ILE A 667 -49.56 -40.65 61.13
CA ILE A 667 -50.00 -40.07 59.84
C ILE A 667 -49.97 -38.54 59.88
N ASP A 668 -50.47 -37.91 60.94
CA ASP A 668 -50.43 -36.45 61.07
C ASP A 668 -48.97 -35.92 61.08
N ASN A 669 -48.05 -36.64 61.74
CA ASN A 669 -46.63 -36.30 61.72
C ASN A 669 -46.00 -36.44 60.32
N LEU A 670 -46.26 -37.54 59.61
CA LEU A 670 -45.74 -37.75 58.25
C LEU A 670 -46.33 -36.76 57.24
N LEU A 671 -47.60 -36.40 57.38
CA LEU A 671 -48.23 -35.36 56.58
C LEU A 671 -47.54 -34.00 56.79
N HIS A 672 -47.21 -33.65 58.05
CA HIS A 672 -46.47 -32.43 58.35
C HIS A 672 -45.04 -32.44 57.76
N ILE A 673 -44.32 -33.56 57.85
CA ILE A 673 -42.98 -33.69 57.25
C ILE A 673 -43.06 -33.54 55.72
N ASN A 674 -44.04 -34.16 55.08
CA ASN A 674 -44.25 -34.03 53.64
C ASN A 674 -44.61 -32.60 53.21
N GLU A 675 -45.37 -31.85 54.03
CA GLU A 675 -45.65 -30.43 53.80
C GLU A 675 -44.37 -29.58 53.85
N ILE A 676 -43.46 -29.85 54.80
CA ILE A 676 -42.14 -29.18 54.88
C ILE A 676 -41.32 -29.49 53.63
N LEU A 677 -41.28 -30.76 53.20
CA LEU A 677 -40.57 -31.19 51.99
C LEU A 677 -41.11 -30.49 50.73
N SER A 678 -42.43 -30.34 50.63
CA SER A 678 -43.09 -29.55 49.56
C SER A 678 -42.73 -28.06 49.60
N GLN A 679 -42.59 -27.47 50.79
CA GLN A 679 -42.14 -26.07 50.94
C GLN A 679 -40.68 -25.90 50.52
N ASN A 680 -39.80 -26.83 50.91
CA ASN A 680 -38.39 -26.85 50.50
C ASN A 680 -38.25 -26.95 48.97
N LEU A 681 -39.03 -27.82 48.33
CA LEU A 681 -39.11 -27.96 46.87
C LEU A 681 -39.48 -26.62 46.19
N LYS A 682 -40.50 -25.92 46.69
CA LYS A 682 -40.92 -24.61 46.15
C LYS A 682 -39.84 -23.54 46.31
N SER A 683 -39.14 -23.53 47.46
CA SER A 683 -38.04 -22.59 47.70
C SER A 683 -36.85 -22.87 46.76
N ALA A 684 -36.51 -24.15 46.58
CA ALA A 684 -35.45 -24.59 45.68
C ALA A 684 -35.74 -24.23 44.21
N ASP A 685 -36.97 -24.44 43.74
CA ASP A 685 -37.37 -24.06 42.37
C ASP A 685 -37.29 -22.56 42.16
N HIS A 686 -37.73 -21.76 43.15
CA HIS A 686 -37.58 -20.31 43.08
C HIS A 686 -36.09 -19.92 42.95
N GLU A 687 -35.19 -20.51 43.73
CA GLU A 687 -33.77 -20.18 43.69
C GLU A 687 -33.15 -20.49 42.31
N ILE A 688 -33.38 -21.69 41.78
CA ILE A 688 -32.90 -22.11 40.46
C ILE A 688 -33.47 -21.21 39.35
N LYS A 689 -34.75 -20.87 39.43
CA LYS A 689 -35.40 -19.93 38.50
C LYS A 689 -34.73 -18.56 38.54
N THR A 690 -34.43 -18.02 39.73
CA THR A 690 -33.76 -16.73 39.88
C THR A 690 -32.35 -16.71 39.27
N ILE A 691 -31.55 -17.75 39.46
CA ILE A 691 -30.21 -17.85 38.86
C ILE A 691 -30.33 -18.00 37.34
N SER A 692 -31.24 -18.86 36.86
CA SER A 692 -31.40 -19.12 35.43
C SER A 692 -31.86 -17.91 34.63
N LEU A 693 -32.71 -17.05 35.21
CA LEU A 693 -33.23 -15.84 34.56
C LEU A 693 -32.15 -14.75 34.39
N LYS A 694 -31.08 -14.79 35.18
CA LYS A 694 -29.93 -13.89 35.02
C LYS A 694 -29.04 -14.26 33.82
N ILE A 695 -29.21 -15.45 33.24
CA ILE A 695 -28.45 -15.91 32.07
C ILE A 695 -29.21 -15.51 30.79
N THR A 696 -28.77 -14.44 30.14
CA THR A 696 -29.43 -13.82 28.99
C THR A 696 -28.63 -13.91 27.68
N SER A 697 -27.54 -14.68 27.67
CA SER A 697 -26.64 -14.75 26.51
C SER A 697 -27.35 -15.13 25.20
N LYS A 698 -26.98 -14.43 24.12
CA LYS A 698 -27.39 -14.74 22.73
C LYS A 698 -26.53 -15.83 22.09
N ASN A 699 -25.46 -16.26 22.74
CA ASN A 699 -24.61 -17.34 22.25
C ASN A 699 -25.40 -18.67 22.27
N GLN A 700 -25.50 -19.34 21.12
CA GLN A 700 -26.28 -20.57 20.98
C GLN A 700 -25.78 -21.69 21.91
N ASP A 701 -24.46 -21.84 22.10
CA ASP A 701 -23.91 -22.91 22.94
C ASP A 701 -24.23 -22.70 24.42
N LEU A 702 -24.13 -21.46 24.90
CA LEU A 702 -24.49 -21.09 26.27
C LEU A 702 -26.01 -21.22 26.49
N SER A 703 -26.82 -20.79 25.51
CA SER A 703 -28.28 -20.91 25.56
C SER A 703 -28.73 -22.37 25.57
N GLN A 704 -28.10 -23.22 24.74
CA GLN A 704 -28.38 -24.65 24.67
C GLN A 704 -27.98 -25.33 25.98
N SER A 705 -26.79 -25.02 26.51
CA SER A 705 -26.31 -25.57 27.79
C SER A 705 -27.24 -25.18 28.95
N ARG A 706 -27.68 -23.91 29.00
CA ARG A 706 -28.68 -23.43 29.96
C ARG A 706 -29.98 -24.23 29.84
N LYS A 707 -30.48 -24.43 28.61
CA LYS A 707 -31.71 -25.18 28.36
C LYS A 707 -31.60 -26.62 28.85
N THR A 708 -30.48 -27.29 28.59
CA THR A 708 -30.22 -28.66 29.06
C THR A 708 -30.18 -28.73 30.59
N MET A 709 -29.53 -27.77 31.25
CA MET A 709 -29.49 -27.69 32.73
C MET A 709 -30.89 -27.47 33.33
N ILE A 710 -31.68 -26.57 32.76
CA ILE A 710 -33.06 -26.32 33.20
C ILE A 710 -33.93 -27.56 32.97
N GLN A 711 -33.82 -28.22 31.81
CA GLN A 711 -34.58 -29.44 31.53
C GLN A 711 -34.27 -30.54 32.54
N ARG A 712 -32.99 -30.70 32.91
CA ARG A 712 -32.58 -31.64 33.97
C ARG A 712 -33.21 -31.28 35.31
N TRP A 713 -33.21 -30.01 35.70
CA TRP A 713 -33.88 -29.55 36.93
C TRP A 713 -35.39 -29.83 36.90
N VAL A 714 -36.07 -29.46 35.81
CA VAL A 714 -37.53 -29.63 35.66
C VAL A 714 -37.93 -31.10 35.74
N SER A 715 -37.17 -32.00 35.11
CA SER A 715 -37.44 -33.45 35.18
C SER A 715 -37.41 -33.96 36.62
N HIS A 716 -36.36 -33.60 37.39
CA HIS A 716 -36.27 -34.03 38.79
C HIS A 716 -37.33 -33.36 39.68
N LEU A 717 -37.66 -32.09 39.41
CA LEU A 717 -38.71 -31.38 40.14
C LEU A 717 -40.07 -32.05 39.95
N GLU A 718 -40.38 -32.50 38.73
CA GLU A 718 -41.61 -33.24 38.42
C GLU A 718 -41.65 -34.57 39.18
N ASP A 719 -40.56 -35.33 39.19
CA ASP A 719 -40.45 -36.58 39.95
C ASP A 719 -40.69 -36.35 41.46
N PHE A 720 -40.04 -35.33 42.04
CA PHE A 720 -40.18 -35.01 43.45
C PHE A 720 -41.58 -34.51 43.82
N ASN A 721 -42.20 -33.69 42.97
CA ASN A 721 -43.58 -33.24 43.18
C ASN A 721 -44.57 -34.42 43.11
N ASN A 722 -44.40 -35.33 42.14
CA ASN A 722 -45.25 -36.51 42.01
C ASN A 722 -45.17 -37.40 43.27
N ILE A 723 -43.97 -37.61 43.81
CA ILE A 723 -43.77 -38.36 45.06
C ILE A 723 -44.48 -37.66 46.23
N SER A 724 -44.21 -36.36 46.42
CA SER A 724 -44.80 -35.59 47.53
C SER A 724 -46.34 -35.54 47.43
N GLU A 725 -46.88 -35.32 46.24
CA GLU A 725 -48.32 -35.26 46.01
C GLU A 725 -49.01 -36.62 46.21
N PHE A 726 -48.39 -37.72 45.76
CA PHE A 726 -48.88 -39.07 46.01
C PHE A 726 -49.05 -39.34 47.52
N TYR A 727 -48.02 -39.07 48.33
CA TYR A 727 -48.10 -39.26 49.78
C TYR A 727 -49.10 -38.29 50.42
N HIS A 728 -49.16 -37.04 49.96
CA HIS A 728 -50.10 -36.05 50.49
C HIS A 728 -51.56 -36.48 50.27
N GLN A 729 -51.91 -36.90 49.05
CA GLN A 729 -53.25 -37.39 48.71
C GLN A 729 -53.61 -38.65 49.50
N ALA A 730 -52.69 -39.60 49.63
CA ALA A 730 -52.92 -40.82 50.39
C ALA A 730 -53.24 -40.54 51.87
N PHE A 731 -52.47 -39.64 52.51
CA PHE A 731 -52.71 -39.27 53.91
C PHE A 731 -53.97 -38.43 54.11
N LEU A 732 -54.32 -37.55 53.16
CA LEU A 732 -55.58 -36.80 53.21
C LEU A 732 -56.79 -37.72 53.08
N TYR A 733 -56.78 -38.62 52.09
CA TYR A 733 -57.84 -39.62 51.92
C TYR A 733 -58.03 -40.44 53.20
N TRP A 734 -56.92 -40.89 53.81
CA TRP A 734 -56.99 -41.60 55.08
C TRP A 734 -57.63 -40.75 56.19
N LYS A 735 -57.19 -39.50 56.34
CA LYS A 735 -57.69 -38.58 57.37
C LYS A 735 -59.19 -38.32 57.23
N GLU A 736 -59.66 -38.09 56.01
CA GLU A 736 -61.07 -37.89 55.67
C GLU A 736 -61.90 -39.15 55.96
N THR A 737 -61.44 -40.32 55.50
CA THR A 737 -62.12 -41.60 55.72
C THR A 737 -62.25 -41.93 57.20
N THR A 738 -61.22 -41.65 57.99
CA THR A 738 -61.22 -41.89 59.44
C THR A 738 -62.16 -40.93 60.19
N GLN A 739 -62.27 -39.68 59.72
CA GLN A 739 -63.23 -38.71 60.28
C GLN A 739 -64.68 -39.12 60.00
N GLU A 740 -64.96 -39.60 58.80
CA GLU A 740 -66.28 -40.12 58.44
C GLU A 740 -66.64 -41.35 59.28
N PHE A 741 -65.68 -42.27 59.48
CA PHE A 741 -65.84 -43.40 60.39
C PHE A 741 -66.18 -42.97 61.82
N ASP A 742 -65.42 -42.02 62.39
CA ASP A 742 -65.69 -41.48 63.73
C ASP A 742 -67.09 -40.87 63.84
N HIS A 743 -67.55 -40.20 62.77
CA HIS A 743 -68.89 -39.60 62.70
C HIS A 743 -70.00 -40.65 62.65
N GLN A 744 -69.86 -41.67 61.81
CA GLN A 744 -70.83 -42.76 61.70
C GLN A 744 -70.91 -43.58 62.99
N ASN A 745 -69.78 -43.88 63.62
CA ASN A 745 -69.74 -44.58 64.91
C ASN A 745 -70.45 -43.79 66.02
N LYS A 746 -70.16 -42.48 66.15
CA LYS A 746 -70.88 -41.61 67.11
C LYS A 746 -72.39 -41.57 66.86
N THR A 747 -72.80 -41.56 65.59
CA THR A 747 -74.21 -41.55 65.21
C THR A 747 -74.90 -42.86 65.64
N LEU A 748 -74.28 -44.01 65.38
CA LEU A 748 -74.79 -45.32 65.79
C LEU A 748 -74.89 -45.43 67.33
N VAL A 749 -73.86 -45.02 68.06
CA VAL A 749 -73.87 -45.02 69.54
C VAL A 749 -75.01 -44.16 70.08
N SER A 750 -75.19 -42.94 69.55
CA SER A 750 -76.28 -42.05 69.99
C SER A 750 -77.68 -42.63 69.72
N LYS A 751 -77.87 -43.36 68.61
CA LYS A 751 -79.13 -44.06 68.29
C LYS A 751 -79.39 -45.18 69.29
N ILE A 752 -78.37 -45.98 69.63
CA ILE A 752 -78.49 -47.08 70.62
C ILE A 752 -78.88 -46.52 72.00
N GLU A 753 -78.21 -45.46 72.45
CA GLU A 753 -78.49 -44.84 73.74
C GLU A 753 -79.93 -44.30 73.80
N LYS A 754 -80.40 -43.64 72.73
CA LYS A 754 -81.76 -43.10 72.65
C LYS A 754 -82.84 -44.20 72.68
N VAL A 755 -82.63 -45.31 71.97
CA VAL A 755 -83.55 -46.45 72.01
C VAL A 755 -83.55 -47.11 73.39
N SER A 756 -82.37 -47.28 74.00
CA SER A 756 -82.22 -47.80 75.37
C SER A 756 -82.97 -46.93 76.39
N GLN A 757 -82.84 -45.60 76.28
CA GLN A 757 -83.50 -44.64 77.15
C GLN A 757 -85.03 -44.67 76.97
N ASN A 758 -85.52 -44.72 75.73
CA ASN A 758 -86.94 -44.86 75.42
C ASN A 758 -87.53 -46.16 75.98
N ILE A 759 -86.82 -47.29 75.85
CA ILE A 759 -87.22 -48.58 76.44
C ILE A 759 -87.30 -48.45 77.96
N HIS A 760 -86.29 -47.84 78.58
CA HIS A 760 -86.24 -47.66 80.03
C HIS A 760 -87.39 -46.78 80.56
N GLU A 761 -87.75 -45.73 79.83
CA GLU A 761 -88.92 -44.88 80.14
C GLU A 761 -90.24 -45.64 80.02
N LYS A 762 -90.41 -46.46 78.96
CA LYS A 762 -91.63 -47.27 78.79
C LYS A 762 -91.75 -48.38 79.83
N ILE A 763 -90.63 -48.97 80.26
CA ILE A 763 -90.58 -49.91 81.40
C ILE A 763 -90.99 -49.21 82.70
N LYS A 764 -90.47 -48.00 82.97
CA LYS A 764 -90.87 -47.20 84.15
C LYS A 764 -92.36 -46.84 84.14
N ALA A 765 -92.93 -46.60 82.96
CA ALA A 765 -94.36 -46.34 82.77
C ALA A 765 -95.25 -47.60 82.85
N LYS A 766 -94.68 -48.79 83.11
CA LYS A 766 -95.35 -50.11 83.13
C LYS A 766 -95.98 -50.54 81.80
N ASP A 767 -95.61 -49.88 80.69
CA ASP A 767 -96.03 -50.25 79.34
C ASP A 767 -95.05 -51.28 78.73
N HIS A 768 -95.08 -52.48 79.30
CA HIS A 768 -94.16 -53.55 78.93
C HIS A 768 -94.35 -54.03 77.49
N LYS A 769 -95.54 -53.88 76.91
CA LYS A 769 -95.84 -54.33 75.54
C LYS A 769 -95.14 -53.43 74.51
N THR A 770 -95.19 -52.11 74.72
CA THR A 770 -94.49 -51.14 73.86
C THR A 770 -92.98 -51.19 74.08
N ALA A 771 -92.51 -51.38 75.31
CA ALA A 771 -91.07 -51.59 75.58
C ALA A 771 -90.51 -52.82 74.85
N PHE A 772 -91.24 -53.94 74.85
CA PHE A 772 -90.84 -55.16 74.14
C PHE A 772 -90.89 -54.99 72.62
N PHE A 773 -91.87 -54.23 72.10
CA PHE A 773 -91.94 -53.87 70.68
C PHE A 773 -90.74 -53.01 70.25
N LEU A 774 -90.40 -51.97 71.00
CA LEU A 774 -89.22 -51.13 70.75
C LEU A 774 -87.91 -51.95 70.80
N THR A 775 -87.82 -52.90 71.73
CA THR A 775 -86.68 -53.84 71.81
C THR A 775 -86.60 -54.75 70.57
N LYS A 776 -87.74 -55.17 70.02
CA LYS A 776 -87.78 -56.09 68.88
C LYS A 776 -87.65 -55.40 67.52
N SER A 777 -88.22 -54.21 67.33
CA SER A 777 -88.23 -53.51 66.03
C SER A 777 -87.11 -52.47 65.88
N GLU A 778 -86.86 -51.64 66.89
CA GLU A 778 -85.90 -50.53 66.77
C GLU A 778 -84.46 -50.99 67.03
N TYR A 779 -84.23 -51.80 68.07
CA TYR A 779 -82.92 -52.43 68.27
C TYR A 779 -82.55 -53.36 67.10
N GLY A 780 -83.53 -54.09 66.55
CA GLY A 780 -83.34 -54.94 65.38
C GLY A 780 -82.99 -54.16 64.09
N ALA A 781 -83.54 -52.95 63.92
CA ALA A 781 -83.20 -52.06 62.81
C ALA A 781 -81.78 -51.47 62.96
N ILE A 782 -81.40 -51.05 64.17
CA ILE A 782 -80.03 -50.58 64.45
C ILE A 782 -79.02 -51.70 64.23
N LEU A 783 -79.34 -52.95 64.60
CA LEU A 783 -78.46 -54.10 64.37
C LEU A 783 -78.21 -54.37 62.88
N LYS A 784 -79.20 -54.13 62.02
CA LYS A 784 -79.03 -54.17 60.56
C LYS A 784 -78.14 -53.04 60.05
N GLU A 785 -78.29 -51.81 60.56
CA GLU A 785 -77.40 -50.69 60.21
C GLU A 785 -75.96 -50.96 60.67
N ILE A 786 -75.75 -51.57 61.84
CA ILE A 786 -74.43 -51.99 62.33
C ILE A 786 -73.85 -53.11 61.45
N GLN A 787 -74.66 -54.07 61.02
CA GLN A 787 -74.21 -55.09 60.05
C GLN A 787 -73.80 -54.47 58.72
N GLN A 788 -74.58 -53.52 58.19
CA GLN A 788 -74.22 -52.79 56.98
C GLN A 788 -72.95 -51.95 57.14
N PHE A 789 -72.76 -51.31 58.29
CA PHE A 789 -71.54 -50.58 58.63
C PHE A 789 -70.34 -51.53 58.74
N SER A 790 -70.51 -52.70 59.35
CA SER A 790 -69.50 -53.77 59.42
C SER A 790 -69.12 -54.33 58.06
N GLU A 791 -70.10 -54.54 57.17
CA GLU A 791 -69.88 -55.03 55.80
C GLU A 791 -69.19 -53.99 54.91
N ASN A 792 -69.27 -52.70 55.24
CA ASN A 792 -68.54 -51.63 54.57
C ASN A 792 -67.10 -51.43 55.12
N ILE A 793 -66.72 -52.15 56.19
CA ILE A 793 -65.39 -52.09 56.83
C ILE A 793 -64.47 -53.23 56.36
N GLU A 794 -65.03 -54.37 55.92
CA GLU A 794 -64.30 -55.40 55.15
C GLU A 794 -64.08 -54.95 53.70
#